data_AF-A0A496ASS2-F1
#
_entry.id   AF-A0A496ASS2-F1
#
_cell.length_a   1.000
_cell.length_b   1.000
_cell.length_c   1.000
_cell.angle_alpha   90.00
_cell.angle_beta   90.00
_cell.angle_gamma   90.00
#
_symmetry.space_group_name_H-M   'P 1'
#
loop_
_entity.id
_entity.type
_entity.pdbx_description
1 polymer ?
#
loop_
_entity_poly.entity_id
_entity_poly.type
_entity_poly.pdbx_seq_one_letter_code
_entity_poly.pdbx_strand_id
1 'polypeptide(L)'
;MVNINLSSIPFHFSLLLSIFFLSVNIVEAIDDKVTTTESTQKTTQLISQDNEKRQTISSYSFDYEGVFTIELSLDFPANIDISSNQENNLQSNSIQVDLQQNPNIASKEYTELSIDNITLNGELNEGVLRLTTEILDIPIENHNRLHLTYSIVTPPDISLLIKANKGDINVYNIRGKMDITVDEGNINLFETLGLYNIILSDGNIKGSILMTPDQSKITTRNGSIELIILDNLAAPLTLTALGGGIRLLLPKDYPADLSYNSEKEQIIVNVPAEIDDNSGLINDGGPLLQLTTTGMISILPAPNLQKTTEETESDFIDEIISDRKISIPKTPIRPKIDGILTEKAWFYATKLTPFQSHDGNEEIETQTDVSVMYDEKFFYLGAKIYIPNDLIPRVSQTQLDSPIWEDECIEILLDMNPDTKEYQHIVINPIEAVFDQLVENVGYPPLKFFPSNKKKINIRHNYVLFKGDSSWNSDIIVETGINSNFWSVELALKRRPVETVDSKTWLLNIHRKAQGSLKNSKNIDRIFQREYSYWLPIHNEEHPWWPHSREAMGTLKFLENANIADTYTYTNKLEIGSIEINGNTTIPSETILKQLPFSSGNIISNEQLIWMLDEISTHDWFKVVKLQTSIVENTENSEQVKSEEVLSNNIDITDYENIKDGNNQNTSQIKLNLQFDVTESTIEYISNIKIDGNKSFPGSFIKNWFNISDGYLVDTSINLKKLMVEDFYINRGFPFAQVTNHIKNDELIITINEGYVDEIRFTGNRRLSQINLIQAFEFDKNEVFFRSLGQSKVNKLKNKLTKNNDVFKSIRNWYVQREGGKNLLIIEIEEQPRFKPGWFPIFGFNRVHGITLGAGGTLSTQLLGDEQLFLSIRRGFSSEIWNYRFGFEKGLFDFFPITFGVGLYRLTDSSTQAYKLRPADFDLMGALYGSTYENYYERMGTQYWITKPIGSSSRFRLGYRNETHDNLAKTTDWSYFNRGRVKNGNVRIEDGQQSIVSVSYTFDTRDRKAIIGRTDEFGGELILWPNERTRRGWYGNIGIQTAGKSLGGDFSYRLYSFEVNKYTKISGPQNINIRVAGDFSDNTLPMQRLLYLGGFTTLRGYPFNAFAGDNRVLLNVEYRLLNEILIDPRSDAAIGMTLCVFMDSGTTWEYGENPFPDSSLINIYTSVGLGLSCYISPQKGFNPFSAAVEFAFPLNESYFLKTYPIILRLERMF
;
A
#
# COMPACT_ATOMS: atom_id res chain seq x y z
N MET A 1 52.29 -53.25 -24.64
CA MET A 1 53.36 -52.22 -24.67
C MET A 1 52.72 -50.88 -24.94
N VAL A 2 53.24 -49.81 -24.32
CA VAL A 2 53.03 -48.38 -24.58
C VAL A 2 51.67 -47.96 -25.16
N ASN A 3 50.82 -47.38 -24.29
CA ASN A 3 49.93 -46.30 -24.68
C ASN A 3 49.55 -45.48 -23.43
N ILE A 4 50.04 -44.24 -23.35
CA ILE A 4 49.57 -43.21 -22.41
C ILE A 4 49.60 -41.91 -23.22
N ASN A 5 48.46 -41.25 -23.38
CA ASN A 5 48.43 -39.86 -23.82
C ASN A 5 47.26 -39.11 -23.18
N LEU A 6 47.41 -37.80 -23.02
CA LEU A 6 46.71 -37.03 -21.99
C LEU A 6 45.25 -36.66 -22.35
N SER A 7 44.32 -36.96 -21.44
CA SER A 7 43.05 -36.25 -21.30
C SER A 7 42.46 -36.43 -19.89
N SER A 8 42.40 -35.37 -19.07
CA SER A 8 41.49 -35.20 -17.91
C SER A 8 41.88 -34.03 -16.98
N ILE A 9 41.35 -32.83 -17.22
CA ILE A 9 41.03 -31.84 -16.18
C ILE A 9 39.75 -31.11 -16.62
N PRO A 10 38.65 -31.23 -15.87
CA PRO A 10 37.94 -30.02 -15.47
C PRO A 10 37.55 -30.00 -13.98
N PHE A 11 37.29 -28.80 -13.48
CA PHE A 11 36.82 -28.56 -12.11
C PHE A 11 35.46 -29.23 -11.85
N HIS A 12 35.30 -29.83 -10.67
CA HIS A 12 34.01 -30.19 -10.09
C HIS A 12 33.94 -29.68 -8.65
N PHE A 13 33.23 -28.55 -8.48
CA PHE A 13 32.94 -27.95 -7.17
C PHE A 13 31.43 -27.91 -6.85
N SER A 14 30.58 -28.57 -7.65
CA SER A 14 29.11 -28.57 -7.49
C SER A 14 28.53 -29.76 -6.72
N LEU A 15 29.34 -30.74 -6.28
CA LEU A 15 28.84 -31.97 -5.62
C LEU A 15 28.61 -31.87 -4.10
N LEU A 16 28.62 -30.66 -3.53
CA LEU A 16 28.41 -30.44 -2.09
C LEU A 16 27.07 -29.75 -1.77
N LEU A 17 26.34 -29.26 -2.77
CA LEU A 17 25.06 -28.57 -2.60
C LEU A 17 23.84 -29.45 -2.91
N SER A 18 24.02 -30.53 -3.70
CA SER A 18 22.94 -31.35 -4.26
C SER A 18 22.41 -32.48 -3.35
N ILE A 19 22.90 -32.61 -2.11
CA ILE A 19 22.44 -33.63 -1.15
C ILE A 19 21.42 -33.06 -0.14
N PHE A 20 21.21 -31.73 -0.10
CA PHE A 20 20.38 -31.08 0.93
C PHE A 20 18.89 -30.89 0.59
N PHE A 21 18.46 -31.14 -0.66
CA PHE A 21 17.07 -30.95 -1.11
C PHE A 21 16.33 -32.28 -1.35
N LEU A 22 16.21 -33.12 -0.31
CA LEU A 22 15.33 -34.29 -0.35
C LEU A 22 14.94 -34.80 1.05
N SER A 23 13.93 -34.17 1.68
CA SER A 23 12.92 -34.83 2.57
C SER A 23 12.13 -33.86 3.48
N VAL A 24 11.15 -33.14 2.92
CA VAL A 24 9.90 -32.82 3.65
C VAL A 24 8.73 -32.94 2.68
N ASN A 25 7.91 -33.98 2.85
CA ASN A 25 6.55 -34.11 2.32
C ASN A 25 5.82 -35.14 3.19
N ILE A 26 4.48 -35.12 3.18
CA ILE A 26 3.55 -35.85 4.10
C ILE A 26 3.46 -35.09 5.45
N VAL A 27 2.30 -34.63 5.93
CA VAL A 27 0.89 -35.05 5.73
C VAL A 27 -0.01 -33.85 5.40
N GLU A 28 -0.84 -33.95 4.37
CA GLU A 28 -2.29 -33.79 4.52
C GLU A 28 -3.05 -34.52 3.40
N ALA A 29 -4.02 -35.34 3.82
CA ALA A 29 -4.95 -36.02 2.93
C ALA A 29 -6.26 -36.21 3.71
N ILE A 30 -7.30 -35.49 3.31
CA ILE A 30 -8.69 -35.95 3.17
C ILE A 30 -9.42 -34.88 2.34
N ASP A 31 -10.09 -35.37 1.30
CA ASP A 31 -11.04 -34.67 0.43
C ASP A 31 -11.80 -33.50 1.07
N ASP A 32 -11.81 -32.36 0.37
CA ASP A 32 -13.09 -31.85 -0.12
C ASP A 32 -12.92 -31.33 -1.55
N LYS A 33 -13.76 -31.80 -2.47
CA LYS A 33 -13.65 -31.47 -3.91
C LYS A 33 -14.18 -30.08 -4.18
N VAL A 34 -13.27 -29.11 -4.32
CA VAL A 34 -13.51 -27.91 -5.12
C VAL A 34 -12.57 -27.95 -6.31
N THR A 35 -13.13 -28.14 -7.51
CA THR A 35 -12.39 -28.01 -8.77
C THR A 35 -12.06 -26.54 -9.02
N THR A 36 -10.90 -26.10 -8.55
CA THR A 36 -10.24 -24.88 -9.05
C THR A 36 -9.57 -25.21 -10.38
N THR A 37 -10.10 -24.66 -11.47
CA THR A 37 -9.47 -24.72 -12.80
C THR A 37 -8.30 -23.75 -12.85
N GLU A 38 -7.07 -24.25 -12.72
CA GLU A 38 -5.86 -23.50 -13.06
C GLU A 38 -5.86 -23.18 -14.56
N SER A 39 -5.96 -21.90 -14.92
CA SER A 39 -5.91 -21.43 -16.30
C SER A 39 -4.51 -20.91 -16.63
N THR A 40 -3.67 -21.77 -17.19
CA THR A 40 -2.38 -21.34 -17.77
C THR A 40 -2.65 -20.46 -18.99
N GLN A 41 -2.33 -19.16 -18.87
CA GLN A 41 -2.44 -18.24 -19.99
C GLN A 41 -1.37 -18.53 -21.05
N LYS A 42 -1.71 -18.37 -22.33
CA LYS A 42 -0.78 -18.62 -23.44
C LYS A 42 0.10 -17.40 -23.70
N THR A 43 1.34 -17.45 -23.22
CA THR A 43 2.40 -16.51 -23.61
C THR A 43 2.60 -16.52 -25.12
N THR A 44 2.49 -15.35 -25.76
CA THR A 44 2.86 -15.15 -27.17
C THR A 44 4.09 -14.25 -27.20
N GLN A 45 5.24 -14.80 -27.61
CA GLN A 45 6.48 -14.04 -27.75
C GLN A 45 6.53 -13.38 -29.12
N LEU A 46 6.67 -12.05 -29.15
CA LEU A 46 6.82 -11.28 -30.38
C LEU A 46 8.31 -10.89 -30.55
N ILE A 47 8.88 -11.19 -31.72
CA ILE A 47 10.27 -10.87 -32.08
C ILE A 47 10.24 -9.83 -33.20
N SER A 48 10.65 -8.60 -32.91
CA SER A 48 10.73 -7.51 -33.89
C SER A 48 11.92 -7.71 -34.84
N GLN A 49 11.64 -8.01 -36.12
CA GLN A 49 12.68 -8.07 -37.16
C GLN A 49 12.82 -6.73 -37.89
N ASP A 50 13.44 -5.74 -37.25
CA ASP A 50 13.90 -4.52 -37.92
C ASP A 50 15.43 -4.44 -37.97
N ASN A 51 15.96 -4.34 -39.19
CA ASN A 51 17.39 -4.32 -39.46
C ASN A 51 17.93 -2.88 -39.47
N GLU A 52 18.06 -2.23 -38.31
CA GLU A 52 19.11 -1.21 -38.09
C GLU A 52 19.39 -0.91 -36.61
N LYS A 53 20.65 -1.13 -36.19
CA LYS A 53 21.22 -0.94 -34.83
C LYS A 53 20.60 -1.81 -33.71
N ARG A 54 21.43 -2.72 -33.17
CA ARG A 54 21.09 -3.66 -32.09
C ARG A 54 20.61 -2.96 -30.80
N GLN A 55 19.29 -2.95 -30.59
CA GLN A 55 18.67 -3.16 -29.29
C GLN A 55 17.73 -4.36 -29.44
N THR A 56 18.07 -5.48 -28.81
CA THR A 56 17.18 -6.64 -28.77
C THR A 56 16.11 -6.38 -27.72
N ILE A 57 14.84 -6.54 -28.08
CA ILE A 57 13.68 -6.41 -27.20
C ILE A 57 12.86 -7.69 -27.35
N SER A 58 12.38 -8.26 -26.25
CA SER A 58 11.40 -9.34 -26.26
C SER A 58 10.12 -8.91 -25.56
N SER A 59 9.01 -8.96 -26.32
CA SER A 59 7.68 -8.55 -25.85
C SER A 59 6.81 -9.77 -25.51
N TYR A 60 6.14 -9.70 -24.36
CA TYR A 60 5.26 -10.76 -23.83
C TYR A 60 3.87 -10.19 -23.50
N SER A 61 2.82 -10.94 -23.84
CA SER A 61 1.42 -10.55 -23.65
C SER A 61 0.67 -11.57 -22.79
N PHE A 62 0.05 -11.13 -21.69
CA PHE A 62 -0.71 -11.95 -20.73
C PHE A 62 -2.15 -11.46 -20.61
N ASP A 63 -3.16 -12.32 -20.66
CA ASP A 63 -4.57 -11.91 -20.60
C ASP A 63 -4.90 -11.21 -19.27
N TYR A 64 -5.65 -10.12 -19.36
CA TYR A 64 -5.99 -9.25 -18.24
C TYR A 64 -7.30 -9.66 -17.53
N GLU A 65 -8.14 -10.52 -18.13
CA GLU A 65 -9.43 -10.87 -17.54
C GLU A 65 -9.26 -11.53 -16.14
N GLY A 66 -9.77 -10.85 -15.12
CA GLY A 66 -9.68 -11.27 -13.72
C GLY A 66 -8.42 -10.85 -12.95
N VAL A 67 -7.48 -10.10 -13.55
CA VAL A 67 -6.24 -9.67 -12.86
C VAL A 67 -6.47 -8.39 -12.04
N PHE A 68 -6.17 -8.44 -10.74
CA PHE A 68 -6.24 -7.34 -9.77
C PHE A 68 -4.90 -7.01 -9.09
N THR A 69 -3.88 -7.85 -9.26
CA THR A 69 -2.52 -7.63 -8.74
C THR A 69 -1.46 -8.15 -9.71
N ILE A 70 -0.39 -7.40 -9.93
CA ILE A 70 0.86 -7.92 -10.52
C ILE A 70 1.84 -8.24 -9.39
N GLU A 71 2.33 -9.47 -9.35
CA GLU A 71 3.50 -9.85 -8.55
C GLU A 71 4.72 -9.99 -9.47
N LEU A 72 5.76 -9.20 -9.19
CA LEU A 72 7.05 -9.28 -9.87
C LEU A 72 8.17 -9.36 -8.82
N SER A 73 8.98 -10.39 -8.90
CA SER A 73 10.13 -10.58 -8.00
C SER A 73 11.40 -10.81 -8.82
N LEU A 74 12.34 -9.87 -8.74
CA LEU A 74 13.61 -9.87 -9.47
C LEU A 74 14.79 -9.95 -8.49
N ASP A 75 15.61 -10.98 -8.65
CA ASP A 75 16.82 -11.23 -7.84
C ASP A 75 18.10 -10.65 -8.46
N PHE A 76 18.05 -10.23 -9.74
CA PHE A 76 19.11 -9.54 -10.48
C PHE A 76 18.83 -8.04 -10.69
N PRO A 77 19.84 -7.24 -11.11
CA PRO A 77 19.66 -5.81 -11.38
C PRO A 77 18.72 -5.55 -12.56
N ALA A 78 17.64 -4.81 -12.30
CA ALA A 78 16.68 -4.42 -13.31
C ALA A 78 15.97 -3.12 -12.94
N ASN A 79 15.86 -2.22 -13.91
CA ASN A 79 14.95 -1.07 -13.80
C ASN A 79 13.53 -1.56 -14.12
N ILE A 80 12.55 -1.06 -13.38
CA ILE A 80 11.14 -1.45 -13.53
C ILE A 80 10.32 -0.20 -13.74
N ASP A 81 9.89 0.00 -14.98
CA ASP A 81 9.00 1.06 -15.40
C ASP A 81 7.60 0.45 -15.52
N ILE A 82 6.74 0.70 -14.52
CA ILE A 82 5.34 0.27 -14.54
C ILE A 82 4.43 1.45 -14.82
N SER A 83 3.61 1.31 -15.85
CA SER A 83 2.63 2.30 -16.28
C SER A 83 1.38 1.60 -16.84
N SER A 84 0.28 2.32 -17.09
CA SER A 84 -0.97 1.69 -17.57
C SER A 84 -0.99 1.17 -19.06
N ASN A 85 -2.00 1.42 -19.93
CA ASN A 85 -1.88 1.29 -21.43
C ASN A 85 -2.61 2.44 -22.23
N GLN A 86 -2.00 3.60 -22.61
CA GLN A 86 -2.77 4.83 -22.96
C GLN A 86 -2.97 4.90 -24.48
N GLU A 87 -3.25 3.76 -25.13
CA GLU A 87 -3.34 3.75 -26.59
C GLU A 87 -4.54 2.98 -27.15
N ASN A 88 -5.26 3.70 -28.02
CA ASN A 88 -6.28 3.30 -28.98
C ASN A 88 -5.87 2.16 -29.96
N ASN A 89 -5.48 0.98 -29.46
CA ASN A 89 -5.51 -0.23 -30.26
C ASN A 89 -6.46 -1.28 -29.67
N LEU A 90 -7.63 -1.36 -30.29
CA LEU A 90 -8.64 -2.41 -30.18
C LEU A 90 -8.07 -3.80 -30.51
N GLN A 91 -7.23 -4.38 -29.63
CA GLN A 91 -6.99 -5.83 -29.60
C GLN A 91 -6.28 -6.41 -28.36
N SER A 92 -5.60 -5.64 -27.51
CA SER A 92 -4.86 -6.22 -26.36
C SER A 92 -5.68 -6.21 -25.07
N ASN A 93 -6.49 -7.26 -24.86
CA ASN A 93 -7.09 -7.59 -23.56
C ASN A 93 -6.01 -8.13 -22.60
N SER A 94 -4.85 -7.46 -22.52
CA SER A 94 -3.63 -8.05 -21.96
C SER A 94 -2.65 -7.03 -21.36
N ILE A 95 -1.93 -7.50 -20.34
CA ILE A 95 -0.75 -6.88 -19.77
C ILE A 95 0.42 -7.17 -20.71
N GLN A 96 1.06 -6.12 -21.24
CA GLN A 96 2.28 -6.25 -22.03
C GLN A 96 3.50 -6.06 -21.14
N VAL A 97 4.55 -6.84 -21.39
CA VAL A 97 5.84 -6.69 -20.73
C VAL A 97 6.93 -6.73 -21.79
N ASP A 98 7.62 -5.61 -21.98
CA ASP A 98 8.80 -5.55 -22.82
C ASP A 98 10.05 -5.71 -21.97
N LEU A 99 10.89 -6.67 -22.33
CA LEU A 99 12.22 -6.85 -21.77
C LEU A 99 13.27 -6.27 -22.71
N GLN A 100 13.98 -5.24 -22.25
CA GLN A 100 15.11 -4.66 -22.97
C GLN A 100 16.42 -4.92 -22.21
N GLN A 101 17.44 -5.42 -22.90
CA GLN A 101 18.79 -5.54 -22.35
C GLN A 101 19.55 -4.22 -22.57
N ASN A 102 20.05 -3.61 -21.49
CA ASN A 102 20.68 -2.29 -21.56
C ASN A 102 22.17 -2.39 -21.97
N PRO A 103 22.56 -1.95 -23.19
CA PRO A 103 23.89 -2.28 -23.75
C PRO A 103 25.05 -1.50 -23.14
N ASN A 104 24.78 -0.41 -22.40
CA ASN A 104 25.82 0.49 -21.90
C ASN A 104 26.60 -0.03 -20.67
N ILE A 105 26.18 -1.13 -20.04
CA ILE A 105 26.77 -1.64 -18.78
C ILE A 105 27.46 -3.00 -18.97
N ALA A 106 27.12 -3.74 -20.02
CA ALA A 106 27.78 -5.01 -20.33
C ALA A 106 29.22 -4.78 -20.85
N SER A 107 30.21 -5.38 -20.19
CA SER A 107 31.58 -5.39 -20.72
C SER A 107 31.65 -6.15 -22.04
N LYS A 108 32.56 -5.74 -22.94
CA LYS A 108 32.70 -6.26 -24.32
C LYS A 108 32.82 -7.79 -24.46
N GLU A 109 33.11 -8.52 -23.37
CA GLU A 109 33.20 -9.98 -23.35
C GLU A 109 31.83 -10.69 -23.25
N TYR A 110 30.73 -9.97 -22.97
CA TYR A 110 29.38 -10.53 -22.87
C TYR A 110 28.43 -10.11 -24.01
N THR A 111 28.93 -9.41 -25.02
CA THR A 111 28.17 -8.84 -26.16
C THR A 111 27.57 -9.88 -27.14
N GLU A 112 27.63 -11.17 -26.82
CA GLU A 112 27.11 -12.29 -27.62
C GLU A 112 26.03 -13.12 -26.90
N LEU A 113 25.60 -12.72 -25.70
CA LEU A 113 24.40 -13.27 -25.08
C LEU A 113 23.16 -12.69 -25.79
N SER A 114 22.51 -13.50 -26.63
CA SER A 114 21.25 -13.10 -27.26
C SER A 114 20.12 -13.07 -26.24
N ILE A 115 19.18 -12.14 -26.42
CA ILE A 115 17.99 -12.01 -25.56
C ILE A 115 17.05 -13.22 -25.70
N ASP A 116 17.22 -14.02 -26.76
CA ASP A 116 16.54 -15.29 -27.02
C ASP A 116 16.66 -16.30 -25.84
N ASN A 117 17.65 -16.11 -24.97
CA ASN A 117 17.90 -16.94 -23.78
C ASN A 117 17.13 -16.47 -22.53
N ILE A 118 16.34 -15.39 -22.62
CA ILE A 118 15.52 -14.88 -21.51
C ILE A 118 14.05 -15.06 -21.87
N THR A 119 13.30 -15.71 -20.99
CA THR A 119 11.87 -16.02 -21.19
C THR A 119 11.06 -15.58 -19.97
N LEU A 120 10.00 -14.80 -20.21
CA LEU A 120 9.07 -14.36 -19.17
C LEU A 120 7.82 -15.25 -19.17
N ASN A 121 7.56 -15.89 -18.04
CA ASN A 121 6.39 -16.72 -17.79
C ASN A 121 5.41 -15.99 -16.86
N GLY A 122 4.12 -16.13 -17.11
CA GLY A 122 3.04 -15.49 -16.36
C GLY A 122 2.03 -16.51 -15.86
N GLU A 123 1.81 -16.57 -14.55
CA GLU A 123 0.88 -17.50 -13.90
C GLU A 123 -0.23 -16.71 -13.20
N LEU A 124 -1.49 -16.98 -13.54
CA LEU A 124 -2.66 -16.32 -12.96
C LEU A 124 -3.32 -17.21 -11.91
N ASN A 125 -3.38 -16.74 -10.67
CA ASN A 125 -4.07 -17.44 -9.57
C ASN A 125 -4.82 -16.45 -8.67
N GLU A 126 -6.11 -16.70 -8.42
CA GLU A 126 -7.02 -15.84 -7.62
C GLU A 126 -6.97 -14.33 -7.96
N GLY A 127 -6.67 -13.99 -9.22
CA GLY A 127 -6.54 -12.61 -9.70
C GLY A 127 -5.19 -11.94 -9.42
N VAL A 128 -4.17 -12.70 -9.02
CA VAL A 128 -2.77 -12.27 -9.02
C VAL A 128 -2.09 -12.84 -10.27
N LEU A 129 -1.55 -11.97 -11.13
CA LEU A 129 -0.63 -12.37 -12.20
C LEU A 129 0.80 -12.34 -11.66
N ARG A 130 1.40 -13.51 -11.50
CA ARG A 130 2.81 -13.65 -11.11
C ARG A 130 3.69 -13.72 -12.34
N LEU A 131 4.58 -12.75 -12.50
CA LEU A 131 5.58 -12.68 -13.56
C LEU A 131 6.90 -13.30 -13.06
N THR A 132 7.37 -14.34 -13.75
CA THR A 132 8.60 -15.08 -13.43
C THR A 132 9.53 -15.07 -14.64
N THR A 133 10.76 -14.59 -14.45
CA THR A 133 11.77 -14.54 -15.52
C THR A 133 12.69 -15.75 -15.43
N GLU A 134 12.65 -16.61 -16.45
CA GLU A 134 13.57 -17.72 -16.63
C GLU A 134 14.72 -17.32 -17.54
N ILE A 135 15.94 -17.46 -17.04
CA ILE A 135 17.18 -17.15 -17.77
C ILE A 135 17.89 -18.47 -18.09
N LEU A 136 17.85 -18.87 -19.36
CA LEU A 136 18.46 -20.09 -19.88
C LEU A 136 19.93 -19.82 -20.27
N ASP A 137 20.77 -20.86 -20.15
CA ASP A 137 22.19 -20.89 -20.54
C ASP A 137 23.12 -19.78 -19.96
N ILE A 138 22.64 -18.93 -19.04
CA ILE A 138 23.47 -17.97 -18.28
C ILE A 138 23.66 -18.49 -16.86
N PRO A 139 24.90 -18.77 -16.41
CA PRO A 139 25.17 -19.15 -15.02
C PRO A 139 24.72 -18.06 -14.03
N ILE A 140 24.08 -18.47 -12.93
CA ILE A 140 23.51 -17.58 -11.88
C ILE A 140 24.54 -16.55 -11.37
N GLU A 141 25.82 -16.93 -11.29
CA GLU A 141 26.93 -16.05 -10.91
C GLU A 141 27.09 -14.80 -11.80
N ASN A 142 26.57 -14.84 -13.03
CA ASN A 142 26.57 -13.73 -13.99
C ASN A 142 25.24 -12.95 -14.05
N HIS A 143 24.17 -13.38 -13.36
CA HIS A 143 22.88 -12.67 -13.37
C HIS A 143 23.03 -11.23 -12.85
N ASN A 144 23.93 -11.00 -11.88
CA ASN A 144 24.29 -9.66 -11.38
C ASN A 144 25.02 -8.74 -12.40
N ARG A 145 25.29 -9.24 -13.62
CA ARG A 145 25.86 -8.45 -14.73
C ARG A 145 24.84 -8.18 -15.84
N LEU A 146 23.64 -8.76 -15.73
CA LEU A 146 22.50 -8.38 -16.55
C LEU A 146 21.93 -7.08 -15.99
N HIS A 147 21.62 -6.16 -16.88
CA HIS A 147 20.82 -4.97 -16.59
C HIS A 147 19.66 -4.99 -17.58
N LEU A 148 18.50 -5.39 -17.07
CA LEU A 148 17.25 -5.40 -17.84
C LEU A 148 16.42 -4.17 -17.49
N THR A 149 15.67 -3.67 -18.46
CA THR A 149 14.54 -2.77 -18.22
C THR A 149 13.27 -3.56 -18.46
N TYR A 150 12.38 -3.57 -17.46
CA TYR A 150 11.02 -4.09 -17.56
C TYR A 150 10.10 -2.91 -17.82
N SER A 151 9.59 -2.79 -19.04
CA SER A 151 8.49 -1.87 -19.33
C SER A 151 7.19 -2.65 -19.23
N ILE A 152 6.49 -2.48 -18.10
CA ILE A 152 5.22 -3.18 -17.81
C ILE A 152 4.07 -2.23 -18.07
N VAL A 153 3.26 -2.62 -19.04
CA VAL A 153 2.09 -1.89 -19.55
C VAL A 153 0.86 -2.66 -19.10
N THR A 154 0.19 -2.17 -18.06
CA THR A 154 -0.89 -2.85 -17.34
C THR A 154 -2.18 -2.01 -17.32
N PRO A 155 -3.35 -2.52 -16.93
CA PRO A 155 -4.40 -1.63 -16.46
C PRO A 155 -4.01 -1.01 -15.10
N PRO A 156 -4.52 0.17 -14.75
CA PRO A 156 -4.05 0.95 -13.61
C PRO A 156 -4.75 0.55 -12.33
N ASP A 157 -5.97 0.02 -12.41
CA ASP A 157 -6.73 -0.47 -11.27
C ASP A 157 -6.18 -1.84 -10.87
N ILE A 158 -4.94 -1.81 -10.39
CA ILE A 158 -4.11 -2.97 -10.10
C ILE A 158 -3.23 -2.67 -8.89
N SER A 159 -3.14 -3.64 -8.00
CA SER A 159 -2.15 -3.59 -6.92
C SER A 159 -0.81 -4.08 -7.42
N LEU A 160 0.27 -3.51 -6.89
CA LEU A 160 1.64 -3.87 -7.23
C LEU A 160 2.29 -4.56 -6.03
N LEU A 161 2.78 -5.77 -6.25
CA LEU A 161 3.64 -6.50 -5.33
C LEU A 161 5.01 -6.67 -5.99
N ILE A 162 5.89 -5.68 -5.81
CA ILE A 162 7.21 -5.65 -6.45
C ILE A 162 8.30 -5.90 -5.42
N LYS A 163 9.21 -6.81 -5.75
CA LYS A 163 10.46 -7.04 -5.00
C LYS A 163 11.62 -6.98 -5.97
N ALA A 164 12.52 -6.03 -5.79
CA ALA A 164 13.71 -5.88 -6.64
C ALA A 164 14.97 -5.74 -5.78
N ASN A 165 16.04 -6.45 -6.16
CA ASN A 165 17.33 -6.34 -5.50
C ASN A 165 18.00 -4.99 -5.83
N LYS A 166 18.10 -4.66 -7.13
CA LYS A 166 18.78 -3.44 -7.58
C LYS A 166 18.14 -2.85 -8.83
N GLY A 167 17.98 -1.53 -8.86
CA GLY A 167 17.47 -0.78 -10.01
C GLY A 167 16.44 0.27 -9.60
N ASP A 168 16.22 1.25 -10.46
CA ASP A 168 15.20 2.27 -10.22
C ASP A 168 13.81 1.68 -10.51
N ILE A 169 12.85 1.94 -9.63
CA ILE A 169 11.43 1.64 -9.87
C ILE A 169 10.70 2.95 -10.11
N ASN A 170 10.13 3.08 -11.29
CA ASN A 170 9.27 4.19 -11.65
C ASN A 170 7.84 3.66 -11.82
N VAL A 171 6.93 4.13 -10.97
CA VAL A 171 5.51 3.80 -11.05
C VAL A 171 4.76 5.03 -11.52
N TYR A 172 4.18 4.94 -12.71
CA TYR A 172 3.38 5.99 -13.31
C TYR A 172 1.90 5.57 -13.29
N ASN A 173 1.04 6.43 -12.75
CA ASN A 173 -0.41 6.39 -13.03
C ASN A 173 -1.21 5.22 -12.42
N ILE A 174 -0.58 4.35 -11.63
CA ILE A 174 -1.23 3.16 -11.04
C ILE A 174 -2.13 3.53 -9.85
N ARG A 175 -3.26 2.82 -9.75
CA ARG A 175 -4.28 2.89 -8.70
C ARG A 175 -4.45 1.55 -7.98
N GLY A 176 -4.06 1.48 -6.72
CA GLY A 176 -4.19 0.25 -5.94
C GLY A 176 -3.26 0.19 -4.74
N LYS A 177 -3.09 -1.01 -4.17
CA LYS A 177 -2.13 -1.21 -3.08
C LYS A 177 -0.72 -1.30 -3.67
N MET A 178 0.23 -0.55 -3.13
CA MET A 178 1.62 -0.52 -3.60
C MET A 178 2.54 -1.11 -2.54
N ASP A 179 2.68 -2.44 -2.56
CA ASP A 179 3.63 -3.20 -1.75
C ASP A 179 4.97 -3.30 -2.53
N ILE A 180 5.78 -2.25 -2.47
CA ILE A 180 7.05 -2.14 -3.22
C ILE A 180 8.23 -2.27 -2.24
N THR A 181 9.13 -3.22 -2.49
CA THR A 181 10.36 -3.43 -1.72
C THR A 181 11.57 -3.43 -2.64
N VAL A 182 12.53 -2.53 -2.39
CA VAL A 182 13.77 -2.39 -3.17
C VAL A 182 14.97 -2.32 -2.23
N ASP A 183 16.07 -3.00 -2.56
CA ASP A 183 17.29 -2.89 -1.76
C ASP A 183 18.20 -1.72 -2.20
N GLU A 184 18.53 -1.57 -3.49
CA GLU A 184 19.35 -0.44 -3.97
C GLU A 184 18.76 0.20 -5.25
N GLY A 185 18.36 1.48 -5.15
CA GLY A 185 17.80 2.23 -6.28
C GLY A 185 16.97 3.42 -5.82
N ASN A 186 16.33 4.14 -6.74
CA ASN A 186 15.33 5.16 -6.40
C ASN A 186 13.93 4.61 -6.68
N ILE A 187 12.97 5.00 -5.84
CA ILE A 187 11.55 4.73 -6.08
C ILE A 187 10.90 6.07 -6.42
N ASN A 188 10.42 6.20 -7.66
CA ASN A 188 9.73 7.38 -8.13
C ASN A 188 8.25 7.04 -8.36
N LEU A 189 7.36 7.71 -7.61
CA LEU A 189 5.92 7.55 -7.72
C LEU A 189 5.35 8.79 -8.42
N PHE A 190 4.86 8.64 -9.63
CA PHE A 190 4.32 9.74 -10.41
C PHE A 190 2.80 9.63 -10.47
N GLU A 191 2.15 10.52 -9.72
CA GLU A 191 0.70 10.70 -9.63
C GLU A 191 -0.09 9.42 -9.29
N THR A 192 0.52 8.56 -8.46
CA THR A 192 -0.11 7.33 -7.97
C THR A 192 -1.27 7.62 -7.03
N LEU A 193 -2.24 6.71 -6.92
CA LEU A 193 -3.33 6.78 -5.92
C LEU A 193 -3.50 5.43 -5.22
N GLY A 194 -3.45 5.39 -3.89
CA GLY A 194 -3.74 4.16 -3.17
C GLY A 194 -3.12 4.03 -1.79
N LEU A 195 -2.98 2.77 -1.36
CA LEU A 195 -2.37 2.39 -0.10
C LEU A 195 -0.90 2.06 -0.31
N TYR A 196 0.00 2.91 0.19
CA TYR A 196 1.45 2.72 0.03
C TYR A 196 2.03 1.86 1.16
N ASN A 197 2.80 0.83 0.82
CA ASN A 197 3.64 0.05 1.74
C ASN A 197 5.04 -0.08 1.14
N ILE A 198 5.77 1.04 1.09
CA ILE A 198 7.01 1.14 0.33
C ILE A 198 8.21 1.05 1.27
N ILE A 199 9.16 0.19 0.93
CA ILE A 199 10.40 -0.05 1.69
C ILE A 199 11.59 0.02 0.73
N LEU A 200 12.50 0.96 0.98
CA LEU A 200 13.76 1.13 0.26
C LEU A 200 14.95 0.99 1.23
N SER A 201 15.93 0.14 0.93
CA SER A 201 17.12 0.01 1.80
C SER A 201 18.15 1.10 1.53
N ASP A 202 18.48 1.42 0.28
CA ASP A 202 19.46 2.44 -0.11
C ASP A 202 19.00 3.22 -1.34
N GLY A 203 19.01 4.56 -1.24
CA GLY A 203 18.49 5.48 -2.25
C GLY A 203 17.24 6.26 -1.82
N ASN A 204 16.74 7.11 -2.72
CA ASN A 204 15.70 8.09 -2.41
C ASN A 204 14.30 7.63 -2.85
N ILE A 205 13.29 8.05 -2.10
CA ILE A 205 11.89 7.93 -2.51
C ILE A 205 11.39 9.31 -2.86
N LYS A 206 10.99 9.52 -4.11
CA LYS A 206 10.35 10.74 -4.57
C LYS A 206 8.96 10.44 -5.08
N GLY A 207 8.00 11.31 -4.85
CA GLY A 207 6.72 11.14 -5.51
C GLY A 207 5.71 12.26 -5.38
N SER A 208 4.78 12.26 -6.33
CA SER A 208 3.53 12.99 -6.27
C SER A 208 2.42 11.96 -6.08
N ILE A 209 1.75 12.00 -4.92
CA ILE A 209 0.84 10.93 -4.49
C ILE A 209 -0.54 11.49 -4.12
N LEU A 210 -1.57 10.73 -4.46
CA LEU A 210 -2.92 10.88 -3.93
C LEU A 210 -3.15 9.84 -2.82
N MET A 211 -3.94 10.21 -1.82
CA MET A 211 -4.14 9.41 -0.61
C MET A 211 -5.42 8.57 -0.69
N THR A 212 -5.46 7.48 0.09
CA THR A 212 -6.71 6.83 0.48
C THR A 212 -6.86 6.89 2.01
N PRO A 213 -8.07 6.76 2.58
CA PRO A 213 -8.28 6.86 4.04
C PRO A 213 -7.55 5.83 4.92
N ASP A 214 -6.91 4.82 4.32
CA ASP A 214 -6.15 3.78 5.00
C ASP A 214 -4.72 4.23 5.34
N GLN A 215 -4.12 3.62 6.38
CA GLN A 215 -2.79 4.02 6.84
C GLN A 215 -1.69 3.63 5.85
N SER A 216 -1.17 4.61 5.12
CA SER A 216 -0.01 4.45 4.24
C SER A 216 1.30 4.52 5.00
N LYS A 217 2.29 3.73 4.56
CA LYS A 217 3.64 3.70 5.12
C LYS A 217 4.71 3.69 4.02
N ILE A 218 5.61 4.66 4.08
CA ILE A 218 6.74 4.81 3.16
C ILE A 218 8.02 4.91 3.99
N THR A 219 9.03 4.10 3.68
CA THR A 219 10.25 3.99 4.48
C THR A 219 11.49 3.85 3.60
N THR A 220 12.50 4.72 3.81
CA THR A 220 13.86 4.54 3.31
C THR A 220 14.85 4.43 4.47
N ARG A 221 15.86 3.55 4.35
CA ARG A 221 16.90 3.38 5.36
C ARG A 221 18.13 4.24 5.11
N ASN A 222 18.60 4.39 3.86
CA ASN A 222 19.74 5.24 3.50
C ASN A 222 19.40 6.18 2.33
N GLY A 223 18.49 7.13 2.59
CA GLY A 223 18.16 8.18 1.64
C GLY A 223 17.10 9.12 2.20
N SER A 224 16.62 10.03 1.36
CA SER A 224 15.59 11.01 1.72
C SER A 224 14.24 10.64 1.12
N ILE A 225 13.17 11.15 1.72
CA ILE A 225 11.80 11.09 1.21
C ILE A 225 11.39 12.49 0.78
N GLU A 226 11.04 12.68 -0.49
CA GLU A 226 10.40 13.91 -1.00
C GLU A 226 9.01 13.56 -1.56
N LEU A 227 7.95 13.95 -0.86
CA LEU A 227 6.57 13.65 -1.26
C LEU A 227 5.75 14.93 -1.41
N ILE A 228 4.97 14.99 -2.48
CA ILE A 228 3.92 15.98 -2.71
C ILE A 228 2.59 15.25 -2.57
N ILE A 229 1.76 15.66 -1.62
CA ILE A 229 0.37 15.21 -1.54
C ILE A 229 -0.44 16.09 -2.51
N LEU A 230 -1.12 15.46 -3.46
CA LEU A 230 -1.79 16.15 -4.57
C LEU A 230 -3.26 16.50 -4.29
N ASP A 231 -3.83 15.98 -3.20
CA ASP A 231 -5.23 16.17 -2.83
C ASP A 231 -5.39 16.68 -1.38
N ASN A 232 -6.52 17.33 -1.09
CA ASN A 232 -6.87 17.75 0.27
C ASN A 232 -7.37 16.59 1.15
N LEU A 233 -7.26 15.32 0.70
CA LEU A 233 -7.77 14.18 1.44
C LEU A 233 -6.78 13.81 2.56
N ALA A 234 -7.07 14.31 3.75
CA ALA A 234 -6.34 13.91 4.93
C ALA A 234 -6.51 12.42 5.22
N ALA A 235 -5.38 11.72 5.38
CA ALA A 235 -5.35 10.30 5.74
C ALA A 235 -4.07 9.95 6.51
N PRO A 236 -4.04 8.85 7.30
CA PRO A 236 -2.90 8.54 8.13
C PRO A 236 -1.69 8.14 7.27
N LEU A 237 -0.55 8.81 7.47
CA LEU A 237 0.69 8.57 6.71
C LEU A 237 1.87 8.42 7.65
N THR A 238 2.65 7.36 7.47
CA THR A 238 3.88 7.11 8.25
C THR A 238 5.09 7.18 7.33
N LEU A 239 5.89 8.24 7.46
CA LEU A 239 7.14 8.44 6.71
C LEU A 239 8.34 8.16 7.61
N THR A 240 9.30 7.36 7.12
CA THR A 240 10.50 7.03 7.89
C THR A 240 11.76 7.09 7.02
N ALA A 241 12.69 8.00 7.32
CA ALA A 241 13.93 8.21 6.57
C ALA A 241 15.15 8.12 7.51
N LEU A 242 15.72 6.92 7.69
CA LEU A 242 16.73 6.68 8.72
C LEU A 242 18.17 7.15 8.36
N GLY A 243 18.39 7.64 7.14
CA GLY A 243 19.70 8.12 6.66
C GLY A 243 19.67 9.46 5.92
N GLY A 244 18.49 10.06 5.75
CA GLY A 244 18.29 11.31 5.01
C GLY A 244 17.06 12.06 5.53
N GLY A 245 16.70 13.17 4.88
CA GLY A 245 15.60 14.04 5.33
C GLY A 245 14.21 13.57 4.91
N ILE A 246 13.19 14.19 5.48
CA ILE A 246 11.80 14.10 5.00
C ILE A 246 11.37 15.50 4.55
N ARG A 247 11.02 15.64 3.27
CA ARG A 247 10.36 16.82 2.72
C ARG A 247 8.94 16.42 2.31
N LEU A 248 7.95 16.95 3.01
CA LEU A 248 6.54 16.71 2.76
C LEU A 248 5.90 18.02 2.32
N LEU A 249 5.29 18.01 1.15
CA LEU A 249 4.58 19.14 0.58
C LEU A 249 3.08 18.86 0.65
N LEU A 250 2.38 19.64 1.47
CA LEU A 250 0.95 19.49 1.76
C LEU A 250 0.15 20.61 1.09
N PRO A 251 -1.06 20.36 0.60
CA PRO A 251 -1.98 21.42 0.23
C PRO A 251 -2.23 22.40 1.38
N LYS A 252 -2.56 23.64 1.02
CA LYS A 252 -2.67 24.78 1.94
C LYS A 252 -3.55 24.48 3.17
N ASP A 253 -4.71 23.86 2.94
CA ASP A 253 -5.75 23.65 3.95
C ASP A 253 -5.81 22.18 4.42
N TYR A 254 -4.72 21.40 4.27
CA TYR A 254 -4.64 19.98 4.65
C TYR A 254 -4.67 19.80 6.18
N PRO A 255 -5.71 19.14 6.76
CA PRO A 255 -5.85 18.96 8.21
C PRO A 255 -5.16 17.68 8.72
N ALA A 256 -4.34 17.76 9.77
CA ALA A 256 -3.59 16.59 10.26
C ALA A 256 -3.13 16.67 11.72
N ASP A 257 -3.20 15.55 12.44
CA ASP A 257 -2.47 15.36 13.69
C ASP A 257 -1.02 15.03 13.35
N LEU A 258 -0.08 15.90 13.72
CA LEU A 258 1.33 15.71 13.46
C LEU A 258 2.03 15.04 14.65
N SER A 259 2.79 13.98 14.38
CA SER A 259 3.75 13.40 15.33
C SER A 259 5.10 13.24 14.64
N TYR A 260 6.17 13.79 15.23
CA TYR A 260 7.48 13.77 14.61
C TYR A 260 8.60 13.34 15.56
N ASN A 261 9.69 12.86 14.98
CA ASN A 261 10.94 12.58 15.69
C ASN A 261 12.14 12.79 14.73
N SER A 262 13.09 13.65 15.09
CA SER A 262 14.33 13.91 14.33
C SER A 262 15.53 13.82 15.26
N GLU A 263 16.49 12.93 14.98
CA GLU A 263 17.74 12.84 15.78
C GLU A 263 18.63 14.09 15.71
N LYS A 264 18.36 15.02 14.77
CA LYS A 264 19.08 16.29 14.62
C LYS A 264 18.30 17.51 15.09
N GLU A 265 17.06 17.34 15.57
CA GLU A 265 16.19 18.42 16.04
C GLU A 265 15.95 19.54 15.00
N GLN A 266 16.14 19.26 13.70
CA GLN A 266 15.98 20.23 12.61
C GLN A 266 14.62 20.05 11.94
N ILE A 267 13.68 20.94 12.26
CA ILE A 267 12.29 20.86 11.79
C ILE A 267 11.86 22.23 11.28
N ILE A 268 11.30 22.25 10.07
CA ILE A 268 10.71 23.41 9.43
C ILE A 268 9.25 23.06 9.12
N VAL A 269 8.30 23.78 9.69
CA VAL A 269 6.87 23.71 9.33
C VAL A 269 6.46 25.08 8.82
N ASN A 270 6.02 25.15 7.57
CA ASN A 270 5.63 26.37 6.87
C ASN A 270 4.15 26.31 6.40
N VAL A 271 3.31 25.69 7.22
CA VAL A 271 1.85 25.60 7.07
C VAL A 271 1.20 26.01 8.40
N PRO A 272 -0.07 26.44 8.44
CA PRO A 272 -0.72 26.82 9.69
C PRO A 272 -0.79 25.61 10.63
N ALA A 273 -0.10 25.71 11.78
CA ALA A 273 0.01 24.61 12.73
C ALA A 273 0.22 25.09 14.17
N GLU A 274 -0.38 24.38 15.12
CA GLU A 274 -0.07 24.47 16.55
C GLU A 274 0.91 23.33 16.89
N ILE A 275 2.07 23.63 17.48
CA ILE A 275 3.16 22.65 17.66
C ILE A 275 3.68 22.67 19.10
N ASP A 276 3.74 21.49 19.70
CA ASP A 276 4.33 21.14 20.99
C ASP A 276 5.61 20.28 20.81
N ASP A 277 6.29 19.96 21.91
CA ASP A 277 7.48 19.09 21.91
C ASP A 277 7.17 17.65 21.41
N ASN A 278 7.37 17.43 20.11
CA ASN A 278 7.22 16.16 19.34
C ASN A 278 5.80 15.85 18.78
N SER A 279 4.86 16.77 18.88
CA SER A 279 3.52 16.64 18.29
C SER A 279 2.90 17.99 17.94
N GLY A 280 1.85 18.01 17.13
CA GLY A 280 1.11 19.23 16.81
C GLY A 280 -0.16 18.95 16.01
N LEU A 281 -0.88 20.02 15.67
CA LEU A 281 -2.05 20.02 14.81
C LEU A 281 -1.76 20.91 13.60
N ILE A 282 -1.97 20.43 12.38
CA ILE A 282 -1.95 21.23 11.15
C ILE A 282 -3.41 21.49 10.78
N ASN A 283 -3.77 22.75 10.49
CA ASN A 283 -5.12 23.18 10.10
C ASN A 283 -6.24 22.53 10.94
N ASP A 284 -6.30 22.86 12.23
CA ASP A 284 -7.28 22.36 13.23
C ASP A 284 -7.26 20.85 13.55
N GLY A 285 -6.31 20.08 13.00
CA GLY A 285 -6.06 18.68 13.36
C GLY A 285 -6.81 17.65 12.51
N GLY A 286 -6.43 16.38 12.59
CA GLY A 286 -6.94 15.36 11.68
C GLY A 286 -6.22 14.01 11.73
N PRO A 287 -6.26 13.21 10.65
CA PRO A 287 -5.52 11.96 10.54
C PRO A 287 -4.03 12.07 10.84
N LEU A 288 -3.45 11.03 11.46
CA LEU A 288 -2.09 11.04 11.99
C LEU A 288 -1.02 11.01 10.88
N LEU A 289 -0.28 12.12 10.75
CA LEU A 289 1.00 12.19 10.02
C LEU A 289 2.14 11.88 10.99
N GLN A 290 2.72 10.67 10.88
CA GLN A 290 3.87 10.25 11.68
C GLN A 290 5.16 10.33 10.87
N LEU A 291 6.07 11.23 11.25
CA LEU A 291 7.34 11.48 10.57
C LEU A 291 8.53 11.06 11.45
N THR A 292 9.47 10.26 10.95
CA THR A 292 10.64 9.82 11.74
C THR A 292 11.91 9.82 10.89
N THR A 293 12.95 10.52 11.33
CA THR A 293 14.17 10.70 10.53
C THR A 293 15.42 10.94 11.38
N THR A 294 16.60 10.72 10.78
CA THR A 294 17.90 11.17 11.32
C THR A 294 18.40 12.48 10.68
N GLY A 295 17.62 13.03 9.76
CA GLY A 295 17.86 14.29 9.05
C GLY A 295 16.85 15.38 9.41
N MET A 296 16.75 16.37 8.52
CA MET A 296 15.78 17.46 8.64
C MET A 296 14.37 16.99 8.25
N ILE A 297 13.36 17.50 8.96
CA ILE A 297 11.95 17.44 8.55
C ILE A 297 11.57 18.81 7.98
N SER A 298 10.98 18.83 6.79
CA SER A 298 10.44 20.04 6.17
C SER A 298 9.00 19.76 5.71
N ILE A 299 8.03 20.31 6.44
CA ILE A 299 6.63 20.37 6.03
C ILE A 299 6.40 21.73 5.38
N LEU A 300 6.15 21.74 4.08
CA LEU A 300 5.99 22.94 3.28
C LEU A 300 4.58 22.96 2.67
N PRO A 301 4.05 24.14 2.31
CA PRO A 301 2.91 24.17 1.43
C PRO A 301 3.38 23.64 0.07
N ALA A 302 2.57 22.81 -0.58
CA ALA A 302 2.77 22.44 -1.96
C ALA A 302 2.82 23.74 -2.79
N PRO A 303 3.86 23.96 -3.61
CA PRO A 303 3.96 25.18 -4.39
C PRO A 303 2.80 25.21 -5.38
N ASN A 304 2.19 26.39 -5.56
CA ASN A 304 1.49 26.69 -6.81
C ASN A 304 2.49 26.41 -7.93
N LEU A 305 2.14 25.53 -8.88
CA LEU A 305 3.06 25.00 -9.89
C LEU A 305 3.36 26.03 -10.99
N GLN A 306 4.09 27.10 -10.63
CA GLN A 306 4.56 28.11 -11.58
C GLN A 306 6.10 28.14 -11.73
N LYS A 307 6.50 28.00 -12.99
CA LYS A 307 7.73 28.48 -13.66
C LYS A 307 9.12 28.06 -13.12
N THR A 308 9.71 27.12 -13.86
CA THR A 308 11.09 27.25 -14.37
C THR A 308 11.07 27.04 -15.90
N THR A 309 11.91 27.76 -16.63
CA THR A 309 11.86 27.98 -18.09
C THR A 309 12.87 27.16 -18.90
N GLU A 310 12.62 27.04 -20.22
CA GLU A 310 13.60 26.94 -21.35
C GLU A 310 14.50 25.67 -21.42
N GLU A 311 14.73 24.97 -22.54
CA GLU A 311 14.28 24.97 -23.97
C GLU A 311 14.11 23.47 -24.38
N THR A 312 13.52 22.99 -25.50
CA THR A 312 13.54 23.42 -26.91
C THR A 312 12.30 22.95 -27.70
N GLU A 313 12.03 23.59 -28.85
CA GLU A 313 11.16 23.16 -29.98
C GLU A 313 11.68 21.84 -30.61
N SER A 314 11.02 21.07 -31.50
CA SER A 314 9.78 21.13 -32.33
C SER A 314 9.26 19.66 -32.49
N ASP A 315 8.10 19.26 -33.04
CA ASP A 315 7.35 19.57 -34.28
C ASP A 315 5.93 18.91 -34.24
N PHE A 316 5.07 19.21 -35.23
CA PHE A 316 3.74 18.61 -35.56
C PHE A 316 2.57 18.96 -34.60
N ILE A 317 1.38 19.46 -35.01
CA ILE A 317 0.79 19.82 -36.33
C ILE A 317 -0.08 21.09 -36.13
N ASP A 318 -0.05 22.03 -37.09
CA ASP A 318 -1.02 23.12 -37.22
C ASP A 318 -2.21 22.74 -38.13
N GLU A 319 -3.30 23.51 -38.06
CA GLU A 319 -4.53 23.46 -38.88
C GLU A 319 -5.53 22.32 -38.59
N ILE A 320 -6.48 22.58 -37.66
CA ILE A 320 -7.93 22.69 -37.92
C ILE A 320 -8.57 23.42 -36.71
N ILE A 321 -9.24 24.54 -36.95
CA ILE A 321 -10.09 25.22 -35.95
C ILE A 321 -11.55 24.89 -36.30
N SER A 322 -12.37 24.53 -35.31
CA SER A 322 -13.81 24.26 -35.50
C SER A 322 -14.52 25.40 -36.26
N ASP A 323 -15.16 25.05 -37.37
CA ASP A 323 -15.87 26.02 -38.22
C ASP A 323 -17.19 26.55 -37.60
N ARG A 324 -17.61 26.03 -36.44
CA ARG A 324 -18.87 26.41 -35.76
C ARG A 324 -18.74 27.80 -35.11
N LYS A 325 -18.96 28.83 -35.92
CA LYS A 325 -19.03 30.25 -35.51
C LYS A 325 -20.44 30.60 -35.04
N ILE A 326 -20.60 30.82 -33.75
CA ILE A 326 -21.84 31.27 -33.13
C ILE A 326 -21.78 32.77 -32.86
N SER A 327 -22.85 33.49 -33.20
CA SER A 327 -23.03 34.88 -32.82
C SER A 327 -23.73 34.96 -31.47
N ILE A 328 -23.18 35.74 -30.54
CA ILE A 328 -23.78 36.01 -29.24
C ILE A 328 -24.39 37.42 -29.27
N PRO A 329 -25.69 37.58 -28.94
CA PRO A 329 -26.36 38.86 -28.86
C PRO A 329 -26.04 39.60 -27.57
N LYS A 330 -25.94 40.92 -27.67
CA LYS A 330 -25.89 41.82 -26.53
C LYS A 330 -27.29 41.92 -25.91
N THR A 331 -27.45 41.51 -24.65
CA THR A 331 -28.75 41.61 -23.98
C THR A 331 -29.08 43.06 -23.60
N PRO A 332 -30.30 43.54 -23.85
CA PRO A 332 -30.78 44.83 -23.34
C PRO A 332 -31.22 44.76 -21.87
N ILE A 333 -31.39 43.55 -21.31
CA ILE A 333 -31.88 43.31 -19.95
C ILE A 333 -30.89 42.37 -19.26
N ARG A 334 -30.32 42.83 -18.15
CA ARG A 334 -29.46 42.01 -17.30
C ARG A 334 -30.30 40.95 -16.58
N PRO A 335 -29.90 39.67 -16.62
CA PRO A 335 -30.55 38.66 -15.81
C PRO A 335 -30.20 38.84 -14.32
N LYS A 336 -31.06 38.37 -13.43
CA LYS A 336 -30.66 38.02 -12.07
C LYS A 336 -29.82 36.74 -12.11
N ILE A 337 -29.00 36.52 -11.08
CA ILE A 337 -28.32 35.26 -10.86
C ILE A 337 -28.93 34.72 -9.57
N ASP A 338 -29.85 33.77 -9.71
CA ASP A 338 -30.55 33.08 -8.60
C ASP A 338 -30.90 31.61 -8.91
N GLY A 339 -30.44 31.11 -10.07
CA GLY A 339 -30.65 29.75 -10.54
C GLY A 339 -31.93 29.56 -11.37
N ILE A 340 -32.72 30.62 -11.62
CA ILE A 340 -34.05 30.53 -12.25
C ILE A 340 -34.04 31.10 -13.68
N LEU A 341 -33.95 30.19 -14.65
CA LEU A 341 -33.78 30.50 -16.07
C LEU A 341 -35.04 31.00 -16.81
N THR A 342 -36.12 31.33 -16.10
CA THR A 342 -37.41 31.75 -16.69
C THR A 342 -37.44 33.22 -17.12
N GLU A 343 -36.42 34.01 -16.77
CA GLU A 343 -36.40 35.44 -17.06
C GLU A 343 -36.39 35.76 -18.57
N LYS A 344 -37.10 36.83 -18.96
CA LYS A 344 -37.19 37.31 -20.36
C LYS A 344 -35.84 37.59 -21.03
N ALA A 345 -34.77 37.82 -20.26
CA ALA A 345 -33.42 37.98 -20.80
C ALA A 345 -32.96 36.70 -21.53
N TRP A 346 -33.26 35.52 -20.99
CA TRP A 346 -32.85 34.23 -21.55
C TRP A 346 -33.53 33.89 -22.89
N PHE A 347 -34.73 34.43 -23.18
CA PHE A 347 -35.35 34.30 -24.52
C PHE A 347 -34.46 34.85 -25.65
N TYR A 348 -33.71 35.92 -25.37
CA TYR A 348 -32.83 36.55 -26.36
C TYR A 348 -31.43 35.95 -26.39
N ALA A 349 -31.12 34.99 -25.53
CA ALA A 349 -29.82 34.33 -25.49
C ALA A 349 -29.68 33.28 -26.61
N THR A 350 -28.45 33.06 -27.08
CA THR A 350 -28.20 32.00 -28.06
C THR A 350 -28.19 30.64 -27.36
N LYS A 351 -29.06 29.72 -27.80
CA LYS A 351 -29.06 28.33 -27.33
C LYS A 351 -27.90 27.53 -27.94
N LEU A 352 -27.24 26.72 -27.11
CA LEU A 352 -26.10 25.86 -27.44
C LEU A 352 -26.54 24.39 -27.35
N THR A 353 -27.30 23.94 -28.35
CA THR A 353 -27.90 22.60 -28.39
C THR A 353 -27.72 21.92 -29.77
N PRO A 354 -27.99 20.61 -29.89
CA PRO A 354 -28.11 19.61 -28.81
C PRO A 354 -26.76 19.34 -28.14
N PHE A 355 -26.79 18.66 -26.98
CA PHE A 355 -25.60 18.03 -26.41
C PHE A 355 -25.49 16.59 -26.93
N GLN A 356 -24.27 16.18 -27.25
CA GLN A 356 -23.98 14.90 -27.91
C GLN A 356 -22.98 14.09 -27.09
N SER A 357 -22.85 12.79 -27.41
CA SER A 357 -21.75 11.96 -26.93
C SER A 357 -20.38 12.54 -27.29
N HIS A 358 -19.33 12.10 -26.59
CA HIS A 358 -17.95 12.56 -26.79
C HIS A 358 -17.42 12.37 -28.23
N ASP A 359 -17.97 11.40 -28.98
CA ASP A 359 -17.66 11.10 -30.38
C ASP A 359 -18.61 11.76 -31.39
N GLY A 360 -19.74 12.33 -30.93
CA GLY A 360 -20.76 12.97 -31.75
C GLY A 360 -21.73 12.03 -32.46
N ASN A 361 -21.66 10.71 -32.22
CA ASN A 361 -22.46 9.71 -32.94
C ASN A 361 -23.81 9.39 -32.30
N GLU A 362 -23.99 9.64 -31.00
CA GLU A 362 -25.19 9.29 -30.24
C GLU A 362 -25.88 10.52 -29.65
N GLU A 363 -27.22 10.54 -29.70
CA GLU A 363 -28.04 11.50 -28.99
C GLU A 363 -28.26 11.01 -27.54
N ILE A 364 -27.90 11.86 -26.59
CA ILE A 364 -27.86 11.51 -25.16
C ILE A 364 -29.27 11.52 -24.56
N GLU A 365 -29.62 10.49 -23.78
CA GLU A 365 -30.95 10.30 -23.18
C GLU A 365 -31.37 11.49 -22.29
N THR A 366 -30.42 12.03 -21.50
CA THR A 366 -30.62 13.25 -20.71
C THR A 366 -29.84 14.44 -21.27
N GLN A 367 -30.52 15.21 -22.11
CA GLN A 367 -30.00 16.44 -22.73
C GLN A 367 -29.56 17.52 -21.70
N THR A 368 -28.95 18.58 -22.21
CA THR A 368 -28.58 19.78 -21.45
C THR A 368 -28.81 21.01 -22.30
N ASP A 369 -29.67 21.91 -21.82
CA ASP A 369 -30.03 23.14 -22.52
C ASP A 369 -29.17 24.29 -21.98
N VAL A 370 -28.20 24.77 -22.75
CA VAL A 370 -27.40 25.95 -22.39
C VAL A 370 -27.78 27.15 -23.23
N SER A 371 -27.86 28.32 -22.59
CA SER A 371 -28.13 29.63 -23.21
C SER A 371 -27.02 30.62 -22.86
N VAL A 372 -26.55 31.41 -23.83
CA VAL A 372 -25.47 32.41 -23.64
C VAL A 372 -25.80 33.80 -24.21
N MET A 373 -25.44 34.84 -23.46
CA MET A 373 -25.60 36.26 -23.84
C MET A 373 -24.57 37.16 -23.12
N TYR A 374 -24.53 38.46 -23.42
CA TYR A 374 -23.59 39.38 -22.76
C TYR A 374 -24.12 40.81 -22.59
N ASP A 375 -23.61 41.54 -21.60
CA ASP A 375 -23.76 42.99 -21.46
C ASP A 375 -22.40 43.73 -21.47
N GLU A 376 -22.38 45.03 -21.16
CA GLU A 376 -21.14 45.83 -21.14
C GLU A 376 -20.11 45.36 -20.09
N LYS A 377 -20.55 44.62 -19.07
CA LYS A 377 -19.73 44.23 -17.90
C LYS A 377 -19.56 42.71 -17.76
N PHE A 378 -20.54 41.92 -18.18
CA PHE A 378 -20.57 40.48 -17.94
C PHE A 378 -20.91 39.67 -19.19
N PHE A 379 -20.36 38.47 -19.24
CA PHE A 379 -20.84 37.34 -20.03
C PHE A 379 -21.75 36.50 -19.14
N TYR A 380 -22.87 36.04 -19.68
CA TYR A 380 -23.86 35.25 -18.95
C TYR A 380 -24.03 33.89 -19.61
N LEU A 381 -24.06 32.84 -18.79
CA LEU A 381 -24.39 31.47 -19.19
C LEU A 381 -25.44 30.92 -18.23
N GLY A 382 -26.46 30.29 -18.79
CA GLY A 382 -27.52 29.64 -18.05
C GLY A 382 -27.74 28.24 -18.60
N ALA A 383 -27.82 27.21 -17.73
CA ALA A 383 -27.99 25.82 -18.16
C ALA A 383 -29.08 25.08 -17.37
N LYS A 384 -29.97 24.35 -18.07
CA LYS A 384 -30.87 23.33 -17.49
C LYS A 384 -30.29 21.94 -17.77
N ILE A 385 -30.13 21.14 -16.72
CA ILE A 385 -29.37 19.88 -16.73
C ILE A 385 -30.28 18.76 -16.21
N TYR A 386 -30.90 18.01 -17.14
CA TYR A 386 -31.96 17.05 -16.80
C TYR A 386 -31.45 15.81 -16.06
N ILE A 387 -32.21 15.35 -15.06
CA ILE A 387 -31.87 14.26 -14.14
C ILE A 387 -32.73 13.03 -14.50
N PRO A 388 -32.14 11.84 -14.75
CA PRO A 388 -32.91 10.63 -15.02
C PRO A 388 -33.83 10.22 -13.86
N ASN A 389 -35.02 9.73 -14.18
CA ASN A 389 -36.08 9.44 -13.19
C ASN A 389 -35.66 8.44 -12.09
N ASP A 390 -34.74 7.53 -12.36
CA ASP A 390 -34.26 6.51 -11.40
C ASP A 390 -32.96 6.90 -10.66
N LEU A 391 -32.36 8.05 -10.97
CA LEU A 391 -31.08 8.50 -10.42
C LEU A 391 -31.18 9.69 -9.47
N ILE A 392 -30.27 9.71 -8.50
CA ILE A 392 -29.99 10.83 -7.59
C ILE A 392 -28.66 11.44 -8.05
N PRO A 393 -28.57 12.76 -8.34
CA PRO A 393 -27.30 13.42 -8.65
C PRO A 393 -26.29 13.19 -7.53
N ARG A 394 -25.10 12.70 -7.88
CA ARG A 394 -24.04 12.40 -6.91
C ARG A 394 -23.47 13.72 -6.38
N VAL A 395 -23.44 13.87 -5.06
CA VAL A 395 -22.77 14.97 -4.37
C VAL A 395 -21.89 14.40 -3.25
N SER A 396 -20.60 14.75 -3.27
CA SER A 396 -19.61 14.35 -2.28
C SER A 396 -18.66 15.50 -1.91
N GLN A 397 -18.43 16.42 -2.86
CA GLN A 397 -17.57 17.58 -2.75
C GLN A 397 -18.38 18.86 -2.49
N THR A 398 -17.87 19.71 -1.59
CA THR A 398 -18.63 20.84 -1.02
C THR A 398 -17.76 22.06 -0.71
N GLN A 399 -16.49 22.05 -1.14
CA GLN A 399 -15.52 23.11 -0.86
C GLN A 399 -15.06 23.74 -2.17
N LEU A 400 -14.72 25.03 -2.13
CA LEU A 400 -14.03 25.66 -3.25
C LEU A 400 -12.77 24.86 -3.60
N ASP A 401 -12.54 24.66 -4.88
CA ASP A 401 -11.40 23.94 -5.46
C ASP A 401 -11.22 22.48 -5.02
N SER A 402 -12.26 21.86 -4.45
CA SER A 402 -12.29 20.42 -4.22
C SER A 402 -12.52 19.61 -5.51
N PRO A 403 -12.32 18.28 -5.53
CA PRO A 403 -12.44 17.42 -6.72
C PRO A 403 -13.86 17.25 -7.31
N ILE A 404 -14.55 18.37 -7.57
CA ILE A 404 -15.98 18.45 -7.88
C ILE A 404 -16.34 17.71 -9.18
N TRP A 405 -15.38 17.48 -10.06
CA TRP A 405 -15.52 16.61 -11.24
C TRP A 405 -15.79 15.13 -10.94
N GLU A 406 -15.68 14.69 -9.67
CA GLU A 406 -16.15 13.37 -9.23
C GLU A 406 -17.65 13.34 -8.87
N ASP A 407 -18.33 14.48 -8.85
CA ASP A 407 -19.77 14.59 -8.63
C ASP A 407 -20.53 14.68 -9.98
N GLU A 408 -21.86 14.82 -9.93
CA GLU A 408 -22.61 15.41 -11.06
C GLU A 408 -22.08 16.84 -11.27
N CYS A 409 -21.63 17.19 -12.47
CA CYS A 409 -21.15 18.56 -12.73
C CYS A 409 -21.26 19.00 -14.19
N ILE A 410 -21.20 20.30 -14.40
CA ILE A 410 -20.93 20.95 -15.68
C ILE A 410 -19.54 21.58 -15.65
N GLU A 411 -18.78 21.39 -16.72
CA GLU A 411 -17.43 21.88 -16.94
C GLU A 411 -17.45 22.86 -18.13
N ILE A 412 -16.97 24.08 -17.90
CA ILE A 412 -16.99 25.19 -18.86
C ILE A 412 -15.55 25.55 -19.18
N LEU A 413 -15.20 25.55 -20.47
CA LEU A 413 -13.88 25.90 -20.96
C LEU A 413 -14.01 27.17 -21.80
N LEU A 414 -13.42 28.28 -21.35
CA LEU A 414 -13.62 29.60 -21.94
C LEU A 414 -12.31 30.34 -22.23
N ASP A 415 -12.07 30.62 -23.50
CA ASP A 415 -10.95 31.43 -23.98
C ASP A 415 -11.43 32.85 -24.31
N MET A 416 -10.97 33.83 -23.51
CA MET A 416 -11.32 35.24 -23.71
C MET A 416 -10.37 35.98 -24.67
N ASN A 417 -9.26 35.36 -25.07
CA ASN A 417 -8.24 35.96 -25.92
C ASN A 417 -7.50 34.86 -26.72
N PRO A 418 -7.99 34.52 -27.92
CA PRO A 418 -7.43 33.43 -28.73
C PRO A 418 -5.94 33.57 -29.04
N ASP A 419 -5.36 34.77 -28.95
CA ASP A 419 -3.94 35.03 -29.23
C ASP A 419 -3.01 34.56 -28.09
N THR A 420 -3.49 34.48 -26.83
CA THR A 420 -2.64 34.15 -25.66
C THR A 420 -2.46 32.66 -25.40
N LYS A 421 -3.16 31.77 -26.10
CA LYS A 421 -3.22 30.31 -25.88
C LYS A 421 -3.80 29.84 -24.52
N GLU A 422 -3.84 30.71 -23.51
CA GLU A 422 -4.45 30.46 -22.19
C GLU A 422 -5.98 30.51 -22.22
N TYR A 423 -6.66 29.66 -21.45
CA TYR A 423 -8.12 29.67 -21.28
C TYR A 423 -8.54 29.22 -19.87
N GLN A 424 -9.77 29.51 -19.49
CA GLN A 424 -10.30 29.25 -18.15
C GLN A 424 -11.03 27.91 -18.13
N HIS A 425 -10.87 27.13 -17.04
CA HIS A 425 -11.65 25.92 -16.78
C HIS A 425 -12.41 26.10 -15.47
N ILE A 426 -13.74 25.99 -15.53
CA ILE A 426 -14.65 26.22 -14.39
C ILE A 426 -15.58 25.01 -14.29
N VAL A 427 -15.68 24.41 -13.11
CA VAL A 427 -16.50 23.22 -12.82
C VAL A 427 -17.50 23.55 -11.72
N ILE A 428 -18.78 23.25 -11.93
CA ILE A 428 -19.89 23.57 -11.02
C ILE A 428 -20.76 22.32 -10.82
N ASN A 429 -21.13 22.01 -9.58
CA ASN A 429 -22.06 20.91 -9.24
C ASN A 429 -23.46 21.42 -8.81
N PRO A 430 -24.46 20.53 -8.59
CA PRO A 430 -25.82 20.93 -8.21
C PRO A 430 -25.98 21.69 -6.90
N ILE A 431 -24.92 21.84 -6.09
CA ILE A 431 -24.96 22.53 -4.79
C ILE A 431 -24.04 23.76 -4.76
N GLU A 432 -23.80 24.38 -5.92
CA GLU A 432 -23.02 25.62 -6.08
C GLU A 432 -21.52 25.48 -5.72
N ALA A 433 -21.00 24.27 -5.52
CA ALA A 433 -19.56 24.10 -5.31
C ALA A 433 -18.81 24.35 -6.62
N VAL A 434 -17.81 25.23 -6.57
CA VAL A 434 -16.98 25.64 -7.73
C VAL A 434 -15.56 25.12 -7.58
N PHE A 435 -14.98 24.68 -8.70
CA PHE A 435 -13.53 24.57 -8.90
C PHE A 435 -13.17 25.43 -10.11
N ASP A 436 -12.15 26.27 -10.00
CA ASP A 436 -11.62 26.99 -11.16
C ASP A 436 -10.08 26.93 -11.30
N GLN A 437 -9.61 27.10 -12.53
CA GLN A 437 -8.18 27.18 -12.85
C GLN A 437 -7.96 27.91 -14.18
N LEU A 438 -6.82 28.57 -14.32
CA LEU A 438 -6.33 29.06 -15.61
C LEU A 438 -5.49 27.96 -16.28
N VAL A 439 -5.88 27.52 -17.48
CA VAL A 439 -5.14 26.57 -18.28
C VAL A 439 -4.08 27.32 -19.08
N GLU A 440 -2.81 27.08 -18.75
CA GLU A 440 -1.66 27.62 -19.48
C GLU A 440 -1.26 26.74 -20.68
N ASN A 441 -1.54 25.44 -20.62
CA ASN A 441 -1.17 24.50 -21.68
C ASN A 441 -2.19 23.38 -21.87
N VAL A 442 -2.69 23.23 -23.10
CA VAL A 442 -3.47 22.06 -23.52
C VAL A 442 -2.54 20.86 -23.51
N GLY A 443 -2.98 19.76 -22.91
CA GLY A 443 -2.13 18.59 -22.80
C GLY A 443 -2.85 17.39 -22.22
N TYR A 444 -2.05 16.37 -21.96
CA TYR A 444 -2.53 15.09 -21.47
C TYR A 444 -3.26 15.23 -20.13
N PRO A 445 -4.43 14.59 -19.92
CA PRO A 445 -5.14 14.66 -18.63
C PRO A 445 -4.23 14.30 -17.45
N PRO A 446 -4.11 15.15 -16.42
CA PRO A 446 -3.41 14.81 -15.20
C PRO A 446 -4.32 13.96 -14.31
N LEU A 447 -3.73 13.13 -13.46
CA LEU A 447 -4.45 12.00 -12.87
C LEU A 447 -5.48 12.38 -11.82
N LYS A 448 -5.44 13.64 -11.35
CA LYS A 448 -6.46 14.23 -10.48
C LYS A 448 -7.85 14.25 -11.12
N PHE A 449 -7.97 14.39 -12.45
CA PHE A 449 -9.26 14.47 -13.16
C PHE A 449 -9.80 13.11 -13.66
N PHE A 450 -9.08 12.00 -13.46
CA PHE A 450 -9.52 10.71 -13.98
C PHE A 450 -10.64 10.10 -13.13
N PRO A 451 -11.78 9.71 -13.74
CA PRO A 451 -12.92 9.12 -13.03
C PRO A 451 -12.52 7.91 -12.17
N SER A 452 -12.95 7.92 -10.90
CA SER A 452 -12.61 6.90 -9.88
C SER A 452 -12.84 5.44 -10.28
N ASN A 453 -13.68 5.17 -11.29
CA ASN A 453 -14.18 3.84 -11.66
C ASN A 453 -13.87 3.38 -13.11
N LYS A 454 -13.22 4.20 -13.96
CA LYS A 454 -12.77 3.75 -15.29
C LYS A 454 -11.28 3.43 -15.29
N LYS A 455 -10.92 2.26 -15.83
CA LYS A 455 -9.52 1.85 -16.05
C LYS A 455 -8.82 2.87 -16.96
N LYS A 456 -7.88 3.63 -16.38
CA LYS A 456 -6.89 4.49 -17.08
C LYS A 456 -5.88 3.67 -17.90
N ILE A 457 -4.86 4.34 -18.41
CA ILE A 457 -4.22 4.10 -19.72
C ILE A 457 -2.71 4.64 -19.43
N ASN A 458 -1.57 4.18 -20.04
CA ASN A 458 -0.08 4.52 -19.98
C ASN A 458 0.40 5.53 -21.04
N ILE A 459 0.94 6.65 -20.56
CA ILE A 459 1.25 7.84 -21.35
C ILE A 459 2.52 7.57 -22.18
N ARG A 460 2.48 7.69 -23.51
CA ARG A 460 3.72 7.73 -24.31
C ARG A 460 4.58 8.90 -23.83
N HIS A 461 5.89 8.69 -23.73
CA HIS A 461 6.87 9.63 -23.15
C HIS A 461 7.02 11.01 -23.84
N ASN A 462 6.17 11.36 -24.83
CA ASN A 462 6.26 12.58 -25.64
C ASN A 462 5.02 13.50 -25.55
N TYR A 463 4.03 13.24 -24.69
CA TYR A 463 2.90 14.16 -24.54
C TYR A 463 3.27 15.42 -23.75
N VAL A 464 2.85 16.57 -24.27
CA VAL A 464 2.78 17.81 -23.50
C VAL A 464 1.82 17.60 -22.32
N LEU A 465 2.31 17.74 -21.09
CA LEU A 465 1.47 17.63 -19.90
C LEU A 465 0.51 18.81 -19.81
N PHE A 466 -0.74 18.54 -19.45
CA PHE A 466 -1.69 19.60 -19.12
C PHE A 466 -1.15 20.47 -17.99
N LYS A 467 -1.22 21.78 -18.17
CA LYS A 467 -0.81 22.74 -17.15
C LYS A 467 -1.96 23.68 -16.82
N GLY A 468 -2.48 23.56 -15.61
CA GLY A 468 -3.48 24.45 -15.04
C GLY A 468 -3.02 25.03 -13.72
N ASP A 469 -3.16 26.35 -13.57
CA ASP A 469 -2.99 27.06 -12.30
C ASP A 469 -4.31 27.06 -11.52
N SER A 470 -4.46 26.08 -10.61
CA SER A 470 -5.59 25.98 -9.68
C SER A 470 -5.49 26.96 -8.49
N SER A 471 -4.64 27.99 -8.56
CA SER A 471 -4.66 29.13 -7.62
C SER A 471 -5.21 30.42 -8.25
N TRP A 472 -5.45 30.40 -9.55
CA TRP A 472 -6.20 31.46 -10.25
C TRP A 472 -7.69 31.33 -9.93
N ASN A 473 -8.37 32.45 -9.70
CA ASN A 473 -9.81 32.51 -9.43
C ASN A 473 -10.51 33.38 -10.49
N SER A 474 -11.73 32.99 -10.86
CA SER A 474 -12.49 33.55 -12.00
C SER A 474 -13.26 34.84 -11.72
N ASP A 475 -13.41 35.25 -10.46
CA ASP A 475 -14.37 36.28 -10.01
C ASP A 475 -15.82 36.00 -10.46
N ILE A 476 -16.18 34.72 -10.69
CA ILE A 476 -17.51 34.31 -11.15
C ILE A 476 -18.57 34.52 -10.06
N ILE A 477 -19.75 34.97 -10.47
CA ILE A 477 -20.97 34.91 -9.65
C ILE A 477 -21.77 33.73 -10.21
N VAL A 478 -22.14 32.78 -9.35
CA VAL A 478 -22.91 31.58 -9.71
C VAL A 478 -24.03 31.38 -8.70
N GLU A 479 -25.17 30.85 -9.16
CA GLU A 479 -26.26 30.34 -8.32
C GLU A 479 -26.84 29.07 -8.95
N THR A 480 -27.38 28.16 -8.14
CA THR A 480 -27.91 26.86 -8.61
C THR A 480 -29.31 26.56 -8.09
N GLY A 481 -30.13 25.94 -8.94
CA GLY A 481 -31.47 25.45 -8.59
C GLY A 481 -31.53 23.92 -8.69
N ILE A 482 -32.15 23.25 -7.72
CA ILE A 482 -32.45 21.80 -7.80
C ILE A 482 -33.96 21.61 -7.88
N ASN A 483 -34.43 21.16 -9.04
CA ASN A 483 -35.83 20.82 -9.32
C ASN A 483 -36.01 19.28 -9.26
N SER A 484 -37.22 18.79 -9.55
CA SER A 484 -37.55 17.36 -9.44
C SER A 484 -37.02 16.51 -10.61
N ASN A 485 -36.79 17.13 -11.77
CA ASN A 485 -36.39 16.50 -13.03
C ASN A 485 -35.17 17.17 -13.71
N PHE A 486 -34.66 18.28 -13.19
CA PHE A 486 -33.40 18.90 -13.61
C PHE A 486 -32.74 19.63 -12.45
N TRP A 487 -31.47 19.99 -12.60
CA TRP A 487 -30.86 21.08 -11.86
C TRP A 487 -30.43 22.18 -12.84
N SER A 488 -30.43 23.43 -12.37
CA SER A 488 -30.07 24.60 -13.14
C SER A 488 -28.87 25.32 -12.55
N VAL A 489 -28.13 25.99 -13.42
CA VAL A 489 -27.06 26.91 -13.02
C VAL A 489 -27.17 28.20 -13.83
N GLU A 490 -27.01 29.32 -13.13
CA GLU A 490 -26.81 30.63 -13.73
C GLU A 490 -25.46 31.17 -13.33
N LEU A 491 -24.74 31.81 -14.26
CA LEU A 491 -23.49 32.49 -13.93
C LEU A 491 -23.33 33.82 -14.66
N ALA A 492 -22.63 34.74 -14.00
CA ALA A 492 -22.17 36.01 -14.54
C ALA A 492 -20.65 36.11 -14.39
N LEU A 493 -19.95 36.16 -15.53
CA LEU A 493 -18.49 36.22 -15.59
C LEU A 493 -18.03 37.59 -16.10
N LYS A 494 -17.15 38.25 -15.36
CA LYS A 494 -16.75 39.64 -15.62
C LYS A 494 -15.89 39.76 -16.89
N ARG A 495 -16.31 40.59 -17.85
CA ARG A 495 -15.56 40.89 -19.07
C ARG A 495 -14.35 41.76 -18.72
N ARG A 496 -13.14 41.32 -19.08
CA ARG A 496 -11.89 42.11 -18.97
C ARG A 496 -11.56 42.71 -20.36
N PRO A 497 -11.32 44.02 -20.50
CA PRO A 497 -10.93 44.60 -21.79
C PRO A 497 -9.50 44.18 -22.14
N VAL A 498 -9.30 43.60 -23.33
CA VAL A 498 -7.98 43.26 -23.86
C VAL A 498 -7.38 44.52 -24.47
N GLU A 499 -6.23 44.99 -23.98
CA GLU A 499 -5.69 46.31 -24.33
C GLU A 499 -4.95 46.36 -25.69
N THR A 500 -4.70 45.23 -26.36
CA THR A 500 -3.71 45.18 -27.47
C THR A 500 -4.06 44.38 -28.73
N VAL A 501 -5.21 43.70 -28.87
CA VAL A 501 -5.56 42.97 -30.12
C VAL A 501 -7.03 43.11 -30.54
N ASP A 502 -7.27 43.05 -31.86
CA ASP A 502 -8.54 43.29 -32.58
C ASP A 502 -9.53 42.10 -32.52
N SER A 503 -9.38 41.19 -31.55
CA SER A 503 -10.14 39.94 -31.47
C SER A 503 -11.54 40.13 -30.86
N LYS A 504 -12.55 40.47 -31.67
CA LYS A 504 -13.98 40.46 -31.27
C LYS A 504 -14.58 39.06 -31.06
N THR A 505 -13.75 38.09 -30.67
CA THR A 505 -14.06 36.66 -30.68
C THR A 505 -13.47 35.94 -29.47
N TRP A 506 -14.30 35.12 -28.81
CA TRP A 506 -13.90 34.20 -27.73
C TRP A 506 -14.05 32.75 -28.22
N LEU A 507 -13.47 31.77 -27.53
CA LEU A 507 -13.73 30.34 -27.76
C LEU A 507 -14.43 29.73 -26.54
N LEU A 508 -15.36 28.79 -26.76
CA LEU A 508 -16.11 28.11 -25.70
C LEU A 508 -16.30 26.63 -26.02
N ASN A 509 -16.14 25.75 -25.03
CA ASN A 509 -16.80 24.44 -25.02
C ASN A 509 -17.40 24.16 -23.64
N ILE A 510 -18.38 23.26 -23.59
CA ILE A 510 -19.11 22.88 -22.39
C ILE A 510 -19.29 21.36 -22.38
N HIS A 511 -19.02 20.76 -21.23
CA HIS A 511 -19.06 19.33 -20.97
C HIS A 511 -19.88 19.05 -19.71
N ARG A 512 -20.71 18.02 -19.73
CA ARG A 512 -21.43 17.52 -18.56
C ARG A 512 -20.85 16.16 -18.15
N LYS A 513 -20.51 16.02 -16.87
CA LYS A 513 -20.28 14.73 -16.21
C LYS A 513 -21.53 14.35 -15.44
N ALA A 514 -22.41 13.57 -16.07
CA ALA A 514 -23.58 13.03 -15.40
C ALA A 514 -23.13 11.89 -14.47
N GLN A 515 -23.44 11.98 -13.18
CA GLN A 515 -23.08 10.97 -12.18
C GLN A 515 -24.21 10.80 -11.17
N GLY A 516 -24.67 9.57 -10.98
CA GLY A 516 -25.79 9.35 -10.06
C GLY A 516 -25.84 7.98 -9.38
N SER A 517 -26.50 7.98 -8.22
CA SER A 517 -26.83 6.79 -7.44
C SER A 517 -28.26 6.34 -7.72
N LEU A 518 -28.49 5.03 -7.84
CA LEU A 518 -29.85 4.48 -8.02
C LEU A 518 -30.74 4.71 -6.78
N LYS A 519 -31.94 5.29 -7.00
CA LYS A 519 -32.90 5.67 -5.93
C LYS A 519 -33.30 4.53 -4.98
N ASN A 520 -33.23 3.28 -5.42
CA ASN A 520 -33.73 2.10 -4.70
C ASN A 520 -32.65 1.12 -4.18
N SER A 521 -31.39 1.54 -4.05
CA SER A 521 -30.34 0.66 -3.49
C SER A 521 -30.62 0.30 -2.03
N LYS A 522 -30.97 -0.96 -1.77
CA LYS A 522 -31.05 -1.53 -0.40
C LYS A 522 -29.69 -1.88 0.20
N ASN A 523 -28.63 -1.84 -0.60
CA ASN A 523 -27.29 -2.22 -0.19
C ASN A 523 -26.56 -1.01 0.44
N ILE A 524 -25.70 -1.26 1.43
CA ILE A 524 -24.93 -0.21 2.12
C ILE A 524 -23.93 0.44 1.15
N ASP A 525 -23.36 -0.34 0.25
CA ASP A 525 -22.54 0.13 -0.85
C ASP A 525 -23.46 0.37 -2.08
N ARG A 526 -23.63 1.64 -2.48
CA ARG A 526 -24.52 2.06 -3.57
C ARG A 526 -23.87 1.80 -4.95
N ILE A 527 -24.72 1.56 -5.96
CA ILE A 527 -24.31 1.39 -7.37
C ILE A 527 -24.41 2.74 -8.08
N PHE A 528 -23.32 3.15 -8.74
CA PHE A 528 -23.19 4.41 -9.46
C PHE A 528 -23.30 4.23 -10.97
N GLN A 529 -23.94 5.17 -11.66
CA GLN A 529 -23.93 5.32 -13.12
C GLN A 529 -23.19 6.60 -13.52
N ARG A 530 -22.53 6.60 -14.69
CA ARG A 530 -21.83 7.77 -15.26
C ARG A 530 -22.09 7.89 -16.77
N GLU A 531 -22.31 9.12 -17.24
CA GLU A 531 -22.49 9.51 -18.65
C GLU A 531 -21.72 10.82 -18.90
N TYR A 532 -21.26 11.03 -20.13
CA TYR A 532 -20.49 12.22 -20.52
C TYR A 532 -21.05 12.81 -21.82
N SER A 533 -21.34 14.11 -21.82
CA SER A 533 -21.94 14.79 -22.98
C SER A 533 -21.40 16.20 -23.20
N TYR A 534 -21.36 16.64 -24.45
CA TYR A 534 -20.65 17.83 -24.90
C TYR A 534 -21.52 18.70 -25.80
N TRP A 535 -21.39 20.03 -25.73
CA TRP A 535 -21.99 20.92 -26.73
C TRP A 535 -21.29 20.80 -28.10
N LEU A 536 -19.96 20.67 -28.07
CA LEU A 536 -19.14 20.32 -29.22
C LEU A 536 -18.32 19.07 -28.86
N PRO A 537 -18.57 17.92 -29.52
CA PRO A 537 -17.81 16.70 -29.32
C PRO A 537 -16.31 16.92 -29.46
N ILE A 538 -15.55 16.29 -28.58
CA ILE A 538 -14.08 16.30 -28.62
C ILE A 538 -13.51 15.23 -29.56
N HIS A 539 -14.37 14.35 -30.10
CA HIS A 539 -14.02 13.20 -30.94
C HIS A 539 -12.89 12.34 -30.37
N ASN A 540 -12.88 12.19 -29.04
CA ASN A 540 -11.88 11.44 -28.28
C ASN A 540 -12.53 10.25 -27.57
N GLU A 541 -12.15 9.03 -27.99
CA GLU A 541 -12.67 7.78 -27.42
C GLU A 541 -11.90 7.31 -26.16
N GLU A 542 -10.63 7.74 -25.99
CA GLU A 542 -9.78 7.37 -24.83
C GLU A 542 -10.21 8.10 -23.55
N HIS A 543 -10.55 9.39 -23.70
CA HIS A 543 -10.87 10.28 -22.59
C HIS A 543 -12.20 10.99 -22.80
N PRO A 544 -13.32 10.24 -22.86
CA PRO A 544 -14.66 10.80 -23.05
C PRO A 544 -15.14 11.65 -21.86
N TRP A 545 -14.29 11.88 -20.86
CA TRP A 545 -14.51 12.63 -19.62
C TRP A 545 -13.52 13.80 -19.48
N TRP A 546 -12.65 14.03 -20.47
CA TRP A 546 -11.59 15.04 -20.47
C TRP A 546 -11.87 16.11 -21.52
N PRO A 547 -12.38 17.30 -21.15
CA PRO A 547 -12.89 18.25 -22.13
C PRO A 547 -11.84 19.10 -22.84
N HIS A 548 -10.57 18.98 -22.48
CA HIS A 548 -9.51 19.93 -22.88
C HIS A 548 -8.96 19.66 -24.29
N SER A 549 -9.79 19.88 -25.31
CA SER A 549 -9.37 20.17 -26.68
C SER A 549 -9.76 21.60 -27.03
N ARG A 550 -8.79 22.40 -27.50
CA ARG A 550 -9.03 23.80 -27.91
C ARG A 550 -9.59 23.88 -29.33
N GLU A 551 -9.32 22.84 -30.12
CA GLU A 551 -9.79 22.62 -31.48
C GLU A 551 -11.31 22.35 -31.49
N ALA A 552 -11.80 21.65 -30.46
CA ALA A 552 -13.22 21.39 -30.21
C ALA A 552 -13.99 22.60 -29.65
N MET A 553 -13.35 23.75 -29.39
CA MET A 553 -14.05 24.95 -28.94
C MET A 553 -14.74 25.69 -30.08
N GLY A 554 -16.00 26.08 -29.88
CA GLY A 554 -16.77 26.89 -30.82
C GLY A 554 -16.38 28.36 -30.73
N THR A 555 -16.33 29.04 -31.88
CA THR A 555 -15.99 30.48 -31.93
C THR A 555 -17.22 31.33 -31.60
N LEU A 556 -17.13 32.16 -30.57
CA LEU A 556 -18.15 33.10 -30.13
C LEU A 556 -17.86 34.49 -30.70
N LYS A 557 -18.79 35.06 -31.48
CA LYS A 557 -18.69 36.40 -32.06
C LYS A 557 -19.69 37.36 -31.41
N PHE A 558 -19.19 38.45 -30.84
CA PHE A 558 -20.03 39.43 -30.12
C PHE A 558 -20.72 40.39 -31.09
N LEU A 559 -22.06 40.43 -31.08
CA LEU A 559 -22.86 41.33 -31.91
C LEU A 559 -23.19 42.64 -31.18
N GLU A 560 -22.44 43.70 -31.46
CA GLU A 560 -22.68 45.02 -30.87
C GLU A 560 -24.01 45.66 -31.28
N ASN A 561 -24.40 45.49 -32.54
CA ASN A 561 -25.75 45.79 -33.02
C ASN A 561 -26.51 44.48 -33.15
N ALA A 562 -27.50 44.29 -32.30
CA ALA A 562 -28.50 43.25 -32.46
C ALA A 562 -29.44 43.63 -33.62
N ASN A 563 -28.98 43.43 -34.87
CA ASN A 563 -29.86 43.39 -36.05
C ASN A 563 -30.73 42.12 -35.96
N ILE A 564 -31.73 42.15 -35.09
CA ILE A 564 -32.82 41.17 -34.97
C ILE A 564 -33.74 41.22 -36.23
N ALA A 565 -33.38 42.03 -37.23
CA ALA A 565 -34.21 42.38 -38.39
C ALA A 565 -33.97 41.52 -39.65
N ASP A 566 -32.81 40.87 -39.79
CA ASP A 566 -32.36 40.37 -41.11
C ASP A 566 -32.52 38.85 -41.35
N THR A 567 -33.03 38.08 -40.39
CA THR A 567 -33.35 36.64 -40.56
C THR A 567 -34.78 36.23 -40.19
N TYR A 568 -35.60 37.13 -39.63
CA TYR A 568 -37.01 36.88 -39.34
C TYR A 568 -37.91 37.78 -40.19
N THR A 569 -38.06 37.42 -41.46
CA THR A 569 -39.05 38.02 -42.37
C THR A 569 -40.46 37.82 -41.82
N TYR A 570 -41.15 38.92 -41.50
CA TYR A 570 -42.57 39.00 -41.13
C TYR A 570 -43.04 38.06 -40.01
N THR A 571 -42.67 38.37 -38.76
CA THR A 571 -43.35 37.80 -37.57
C THR A 571 -44.54 38.66 -37.13
N ASN A 572 -45.73 38.06 -37.05
CA ASN A 572 -46.92 38.69 -36.49
C ASN A 572 -46.71 38.98 -34.99
N LYS A 573 -46.88 40.25 -34.59
CA LYS A 573 -46.72 40.74 -33.22
C LYS A 573 -48.05 41.21 -32.67
N LEU A 574 -48.48 40.64 -31.55
CA LEU A 574 -49.78 40.91 -30.92
C LEU A 574 -49.59 41.47 -29.50
N GLU A 575 -50.55 42.26 -29.02
CA GLU A 575 -50.57 42.77 -27.65
C GLU A 575 -51.33 41.81 -26.73
N ILE A 576 -50.74 41.42 -25.60
CA ILE A 576 -51.42 40.58 -24.60
C ILE A 576 -52.52 41.41 -23.90
N GLY A 577 -53.78 41.00 -24.07
CA GLY A 577 -54.95 41.60 -23.41
C GLY A 577 -55.02 41.19 -21.94
N SER A 578 -55.33 39.93 -21.68
CA SER A 578 -55.29 39.32 -20.34
C SER A 578 -54.43 38.05 -20.30
N ILE A 579 -53.99 37.68 -19.10
CA ILE A 579 -53.44 36.35 -18.79
C ILE A 579 -54.27 35.78 -17.65
N GLU A 580 -54.88 34.62 -17.87
CA GLU A 580 -55.69 33.89 -16.91
C GLU A 580 -55.03 32.53 -16.63
N ILE A 581 -55.12 32.06 -15.38
CA ILE A 581 -54.55 30.79 -14.94
C ILE A 581 -55.67 30.01 -14.25
N ASN A 582 -55.93 28.80 -14.75
CA ASN A 582 -57.02 27.93 -14.32
C ASN A 582 -56.45 26.58 -13.86
N GLY A 583 -57.00 26.02 -12.78
CA GLY A 583 -56.57 24.72 -12.25
C GLY A 583 -55.44 24.77 -11.22
N ASN A 584 -54.94 25.96 -10.88
CA ASN A 584 -54.15 26.17 -9.67
C ASN A 584 -55.07 26.18 -8.43
N THR A 585 -54.74 25.37 -7.43
CA THR A 585 -55.55 25.14 -6.22
C THR A 585 -54.80 25.45 -4.92
N THR A 586 -53.46 25.36 -4.95
CA THR A 586 -52.55 25.48 -3.81
C THR A 586 -51.74 26.77 -3.93
N ILE A 587 -51.28 27.09 -5.14
CA ILE A 587 -50.48 28.27 -5.43
C ILE A 587 -51.40 29.41 -5.90
N PRO A 588 -51.35 30.60 -5.27
CA PRO A 588 -52.12 31.76 -5.72
C PRO A 588 -51.76 32.17 -7.15
N SER A 589 -52.76 32.53 -7.97
CA SER A 589 -52.52 32.96 -9.35
C SER A 589 -51.57 34.17 -9.44
N GLU A 590 -51.60 35.07 -8.45
CA GLU A 590 -50.64 36.18 -8.33
C GLU A 590 -49.17 35.73 -8.16
N THR A 591 -48.93 34.59 -7.53
CA THR A 591 -47.57 34.04 -7.37
C THR A 591 -47.07 33.48 -8.70
N ILE A 592 -47.94 32.75 -9.42
CA ILE A 592 -47.60 32.20 -10.74
C ILE A 592 -47.39 33.34 -11.76
N LEU A 593 -48.27 34.35 -11.76
CA LEU A 593 -48.16 35.53 -12.65
C LEU A 593 -46.87 36.35 -12.42
N LYS A 594 -46.27 36.33 -11.21
CA LYS A 594 -44.97 36.97 -10.94
C LYS A 594 -43.80 36.21 -11.57
N GLN A 595 -43.92 34.90 -11.75
CA GLN A 595 -42.92 34.05 -12.36
C GLN A 595 -43.00 34.03 -13.90
N LEU A 596 -43.99 34.71 -14.50
CA LEU A 596 -44.13 34.78 -15.96
C LEU A 596 -43.22 35.85 -16.59
N PRO A 597 -42.50 35.54 -17.69
CA PRO A 597 -41.62 36.50 -18.37
C PRO A 597 -42.36 37.61 -19.14
N PHE A 598 -43.67 37.48 -19.34
CA PHE A 598 -44.52 38.48 -19.99
C PHE A 598 -45.80 38.71 -19.20
N SER A 599 -46.25 39.97 -19.19
CA SER A 599 -47.49 40.40 -18.53
C SER A 599 -48.50 41.02 -19.52
N SER A 600 -49.73 41.28 -19.06
CA SER A 600 -50.72 42.08 -19.81
C SER A 600 -50.11 43.41 -20.29
N GLY A 601 -50.47 43.82 -21.52
CA GLY A 601 -49.92 44.98 -22.20
C GLY A 601 -48.53 44.78 -22.83
N ASN A 602 -47.90 43.62 -22.69
CA ASN A 602 -46.67 43.29 -23.42
C ASN A 602 -47.02 42.93 -24.87
N ILE A 603 -46.14 43.32 -25.82
CA ILE A 603 -46.19 42.84 -27.20
C ILE A 603 -45.40 41.52 -27.26
N ILE A 604 -46.01 40.48 -27.82
CA ILE A 604 -45.46 39.12 -27.90
C ILE A 604 -45.49 38.60 -29.35
N SER A 605 -44.48 37.81 -29.73
CA SER A 605 -44.48 37.01 -30.97
C SER A 605 -44.92 35.57 -30.70
N ASN A 606 -45.28 34.83 -31.76
CA ASN A 606 -45.61 33.40 -31.65
C ASN A 606 -44.49 32.58 -30.98
N GLU A 607 -43.23 32.87 -31.31
CA GLU A 607 -42.05 32.21 -30.74
C GLU A 607 -41.90 32.48 -29.24
N GLN A 608 -42.14 33.73 -28.81
CA GLN A 608 -42.12 34.11 -27.40
C GLN A 608 -43.26 33.46 -26.62
N LEU A 609 -44.40 33.24 -27.26
CA LEU A 609 -45.55 32.56 -26.67
C LEU A 609 -45.29 31.06 -26.48
N ILE A 610 -44.70 30.40 -27.49
CA ILE A 610 -44.28 28.99 -27.42
C ILE A 610 -43.20 28.81 -26.35
N TRP A 611 -42.19 29.68 -26.30
CA TRP A 611 -41.17 29.64 -25.24
C TRP A 611 -41.77 29.86 -23.85
N MET A 612 -42.69 30.81 -23.68
CA MET A 612 -43.34 31.02 -22.38
C MET A 612 -44.15 29.77 -21.95
N LEU A 613 -44.81 29.08 -22.88
CA LEU A 613 -45.48 27.81 -22.57
C LEU A 613 -44.48 26.72 -22.14
N ASP A 614 -43.32 26.61 -22.80
CA ASP A 614 -42.26 25.64 -22.49
C ASP A 614 -41.64 25.89 -21.10
N GLU A 615 -41.35 27.15 -20.75
CA GLU A 615 -40.85 27.53 -19.43
C GLU A 615 -41.83 27.22 -18.30
N ILE A 616 -43.13 27.50 -18.48
CA ILE A 616 -44.16 27.15 -17.48
C ILE A 616 -44.33 25.63 -17.39
N SER A 617 -44.26 24.92 -18.53
CA SER A 617 -44.39 23.46 -18.60
C SER A 617 -43.23 22.71 -17.95
N THR A 618 -42.05 23.33 -17.86
CA THR A 618 -40.88 22.76 -17.18
C THR A 618 -40.80 23.11 -15.69
N HIS A 619 -41.70 23.96 -15.17
CA HIS A 619 -41.72 24.32 -13.75
C HIS A 619 -42.27 23.18 -12.87
N ASP A 620 -41.53 22.80 -11.81
CA ASP A 620 -41.87 21.72 -10.85
C ASP A 620 -43.31 21.78 -10.30
N TRP A 621 -43.91 22.97 -10.28
CA TRP A 621 -45.25 23.24 -9.78
C TRP A 621 -46.37 22.60 -10.62
N PHE A 622 -46.12 22.26 -11.88
CA PHE A 622 -47.17 21.75 -12.78
C PHE A 622 -46.79 20.40 -13.40
N LYS A 623 -47.73 19.48 -13.43
CA LYS A 623 -47.62 18.19 -14.13
C LYS A 623 -48.06 18.27 -15.59
N VAL A 624 -48.98 19.20 -15.88
CA VAL A 624 -49.55 19.45 -17.20
C VAL A 624 -49.85 20.94 -17.29
N VAL A 625 -49.48 21.55 -18.40
CA VAL A 625 -49.81 22.93 -18.75
C VAL A 625 -50.37 22.92 -20.17
N LYS A 626 -51.47 23.65 -20.38
CA LYS A 626 -52.06 23.87 -21.71
C LYS A 626 -52.31 25.37 -21.87
N LEU A 627 -52.06 25.88 -23.06
CA LEU A 627 -52.37 27.26 -23.41
C LEU A 627 -53.55 27.28 -24.39
N GLN A 628 -54.57 28.06 -24.07
CA GLN A 628 -55.62 28.47 -24.98
C GLN A 628 -55.45 29.95 -25.33
N THR A 629 -55.63 30.29 -26.60
CA THR A 629 -55.50 31.67 -27.11
C THR A 629 -56.81 32.12 -27.75
N SER A 630 -57.28 33.32 -27.41
CA SER A 630 -58.42 33.94 -28.10
C SER A 630 -58.11 35.36 -28.54
N ILE A 631 -58.64 35.74 -29.69
CA ILE A 631 -58.42 37.06 -30.30
C ILE A 631 -59.64 37.95 -30.05
N VAL A 632 -59.39 39.19 -29.65
CA VAL A 632 -60.41 40.24 -29.53
C VAL A 632 -60.19 41.30 -30.61
N GLU A 633 -61.06 41.29 -31.63
CA GLU A 633 -61.13 42.35 -32.64
C GLU A 633 -62.05 43.49 -32.17
N ASN A 634 -61.48 44.68 -32.01
CA ASN A 634 -62.25 45.87 -31.71
C ASN A 634 -62.78 46.49 -33.02
N THR A 635 -63.93 46.01 -33.49
CA THR A 635 -64.71 46.68 -34.55
C THR A 635 -65.82 47.52 -33.93
N GLU A 636 -66.02 48.74 -34.44
CA GLU A 636 -67.12 49.61 -34.00
C GLU A 636 -68.48 48.92 -34.30
N ASN A 637 -69.08 48.36 -33.26
CA ASN A 637 -70.34 47.60 -33.24
C ASN A 637 -70.29 46.11 -33.65
N SER A 638 -69.38 45.29 -33.10
CA SER A 638 -69.78 44.05 -32.38
C SER A 638 -68.59 43.27 -31.80
N GLU A 639 -68.73 42.74 -30.59
CA GLU A 639 -67.80 41.75 -30.04
C GLU A 639 -68.04 40.38 -30.70
N GLN A 640 -67.19 40.00 -31.66
CA GLN A 640 -67.11 38.62 -32.15
C GLN A 640 -65.81 37.97 -31.66
N VAL A 641 -65.93 37.10 -30.65
CA VAL A 641 -64.85 36.21 -30.24
C VAL A 641 -64.81 35.02 -31.20
N LYS A 642 -63.72 34.89 -31.97
CA LYS A 642 -63.38 33.63 -32.63
C LYS A 642 -62.47 32.83 -31.70
N SER A 643 -63.00 31.74 -31.16
CA SER A 643 -62.25 30.73 -30.41
C SER A 643 -61.89 29.57 -31.36
N GLU A 644 -60.60 29.33 -31.57
CA GLU A 644 -60.12 28.10 -32.20
C GLU A 644 -59.43 27.24 -31.14
N GLU A 645 -59.93 26.01 -30.95
CA GLU A 645 -59.19 24.95 -30.24
C GLU A 645 -58.27 24.25 -31.24
N VAL A 646 -56.95 24.34 -31.06
CA VAL A 646 -55.99 23.50 -31.80
C VAL A 646 -54.95 22.92 -30.86
N LEU A 647 -54.74 21.61 -30.98
CA LEU A 647 -53.77 20.82 -30.21
C LEU A 647 -52.36 20.96 -30.78
N SER A 648 -51.37 21.02 -29.89
CA SER A 648 -49.96 20.63 -30.07
C SER A 648 -49.21 21.11 -31.33
N ASN A 649 -48.29 22.04 -31.11
CA ASN A 649 -47.03 22.25 -31.85
C ASN A 649 -47.07 22.81 -33.29
N ASN A 650 -48.21 23.24 -33.84
CA ASN A 650 -48.23 24.07 -35.05
C ASN A 650 -49.28 25.18 -34.96
N ILE A 651 -48.82 26.41 -34.65
CA ILE A 651 -49.63 27.64 -34.76
C ILE A 651 -49.22 28.32 -36.08
N ASP A 652 -50.04 28.15 -37.12
CA ASP A 652 -49.79 28.72 -38.44
C ASP A 652 -50.57 30.03 -38.61
N ILE A 653 -49.93 31.18 -38.34
CA ILE A 653 -50.57 32.52 -38.36
C ILE A 653 -50.58 33.11 -39.80
N THR A 654 -50.50 32.27 -40.82
CA THR A 654 -50.38 32.69 -42.24
C THR A 654 -51.70 33.15 -42.86
N ASP A 655 -52.85 32.74 -42.33
CA ASP A 655 -54.17 33.05 -42.92
C ASP A 655 -54.60 34.53 -42.85
N TYR A 656 -53.83 35.40 -42.18
CA TYR A 656 -54.15 36.82 -42.02
C TYR A 656 -53.47 37.79 -43.00
N GLU A 657 -52.59 37.33 -43.91
CA GLU A 657 -51.99 38.22 -44.94
C GLU A 657 -52.98 38.63 -46.04
N ASN A 658 -54.03 37.85 -46.30
CA ASN A 658 -54.97 38.05 -47.42
C ASN A 658 -55.95 39.24 -47.27
N ILE A 659 -55.78 40.12 -46.28
CA ILE A 659 -56.68 41.27 -46.02
C ILE A 659 -56.04 42.62 -46.37
N LYS A 660 -54.83 42.65 -46.95
CA LYS A 660 -54.16 43.90 -47.39
C LYS A 660 -53.81 43.94 -48.88
N ASP A 661 -54.85 43.94 -49.72
CA ASP A 661 -54.79 44.59 -51.03
C ASP A 661 -55.94 45.62 -51.15
N GLY A 662 -55.65 46.87 -50.80
CA GLY A 662 -56.64 47.94 -50.70
C GLY A 662 -56.22 49.05 -49.74
N ASN A 663 -55.93 50.24 -50.28
CA ASN A 663 -55.52 51.42 -49.51
C ASN A 663 -56.50 51.78 -48.39
N ASN A 664 -56.10 51.60 -47.13
CA ASN A 664 -56.49 52.50 -46.03
C ASN A 664 -55.56 52.35 -44.80
N GLN A 665 -55.11 53.48 -44.26
CA GLN A 665 -54.41 53.52 -42.97
C GLN A 665 -55.43 53.61 -41.83
N ASN A 666 -55.76 52.46 -41.25
CA ASN A 666 -56.29 52.35 -39.88
C ASN A 666 -56.08 50.91 -39.41
N THR A 667 -55.02 50.66 -38.65
CA THR A 667 -54.73 49.36 -38.05
C THR A 667 -55.39 49.26 -36.68
N SER A 668 -56.50 48.53 -36.59
CA SER A 668 -57.09 48.13 -35.30
C SER A 668 -56.06 47.37 -34.46
N GLN A 669 -55.91 47.72 -33.18
CA GLN A 669 -55.08 46.97 -32.23
C GLN A 669 -55.75 45.62 -31.93
N ILE A 670 -55.23 44.55 -32.53
CA ILE A 670 -55.65 43.18 -32.23
C ILE A 670 -55.04 42.77 -30.89
N LYS A 671 -55.89 42.37 -29.93
CA LYS A 671 -55.44 41.88 -28.61
C LYS A 671 -55.62 40.37 -28.48
N LEU A 672 -54.67 39.75 -27.80
CA LEU A 672 -54.58 38.31 -27.58
C LEU A 672 -54.79 38.01 -26.10
N ASN A 673 -55.82 37.24 -25.75
CA ASN A 673 -56.03 36.75 -24.39
C ASN A 673 -55.41 35.35 -24.26
N LEU A 674 -54.67 35.15 -23.17
CA LEU A 674 -53.94 33.90 -22.88
C LEU A 674 -54.56 33.22 -21.66
N GLN A 675 -55.01 31.98 -21.81
CA GLN A 675 -55.51 31.17 -20.69
C GLN A 675 -54.62 29.94 -20.52
N PHE A 676 -53.98 29.82 -19.36
CA PHE A 676 -53.18 28.67 -18.98
C PHE A 676 -54.01 27.71 -18.11
N ASP A 677 -54.40 26.57 -18.67
CA ASP A 677 -55.00 25.49 -17.90
C ASP A 677 -53.89 24.58 -17.36
N VAL A 678 -53.67 24.62 -16.04
CA VAL A 678 -52.60 23.90 -15.35
C VAL A 678 -53.14 22.77 -14.48
N THR A 679 -52.33 21.74 -14.26
CA THR A 679 -52.56 20.71 -13.24
C THR A 679 -51.40 20.74 -12.25
N GLU A 680 -51.67 21.15 -11.02
CA GLU A 680 -50.65 21.24 -9.97
C GLU A 680 -49.98 19.89 -9.64
N SER A 681 -48.69 19.96 -9.34
CA SER A 681 -47.97 18.91 -8.65
C SER A 681 -48.45 18.75 -7.20
N THR A 682 -48.01 17.69 -6.51
CA THR A 682 -48.20 17.60 -5.05
C THR A 682 -47.24 18.58 -4.38
N ILE A 683 -47.79 19.73 -4.00
CA ILE A 683 -47.10 20.92 -3.48
C ILE A 683 -47.52 21.14 -2.03
N GLU A 684 -46.56 21.51 -1.19
CA GLU A 684 -46.76 21.89 0.21
C GLU A 684 -46.24 23.31 0.45
N TYR A 685 -46.93 24.07 1.30
CA TYR A 685 -46.49 25.41 1.70
C TYR A 685 -45.59 25.32 2.93
N ILE A 686 -44.34 25.73 2.76
CA ILE A 686 -43.26 25.64 3.75
C ILE A 686 -42.75 27.05 4.07
N SER A 687 -43.05 27.52 5.28
CA SER A 687 -42.57 28.79 5.84
C SER A 687 -41.14 28.70 6.40
N ASN A 688 -40.70 27.52 6.83
CA ASN A 688 -39.37 27.30 7.39
C ASN A 688 -38.88 25.85 7.19
N ILE A 689 -37.56 25.67 7.20
CA ILE A 689 -36.92 24.35 7.29
C ILE A 689 -36.11 24.24 8.58
N LYS A 690 -36.25 23.09 9.24
CA LYS A 690 -35.51 22.68 10.43
C LYS A 690 -34.74 21.39 10.13
N ILE A 691 -33.44 21.38 10.43
CA ILE A 691 -32.60 20.19 10.34
C ILE A 691 -32.36 19.69 11.77
N ASP A 692 -32.63 18.40 12.01
CA ASP A 692 -32.42 17.71 13.28
C ASP A 692 -31.48 16.50 13.09
N GLY A 693 -30.67 16.21 14.11
CA GLY A 693 -29.80 15.03 14.14
C GLY A 693 -28.44 15.19 13.48
N ASN A 694 -28.20 16.31 12.79
CA ASN A 694 -26.90 16.67 12.22
C ASN A 694 -25.90 17.05 13.34
N LYS A 695 -24.94 16.15 13.62
CA LYS A 695 -23.79 16.41 14.50
C LYS A 695 -22.50 16.60 13.70
N SER A 696 -22.41 15.96 12.54
CA SER A 696 -21.20 15.89 11.70
C SER A 696 -21.12 17.02 10.67
N PHE A 697 -22.26 17.61 10.26
CA PHE A 697 -22.31 18.73 9.33
C PHE A 697 -23.23 19.87 9.79
N PRO A 698 -22.96 21.14 9.42
CA PRO A 698 -23.81 22.28 9.79
C PRO A 698 -25.23 22.18 9.22
N GLY A 699 -26.23 22.45 10.04
CA GLY A 699 -27.64 22.41 9.61
C GLY A 699 -27.99 23.51 8.60
N SER A 700 -27.30 24.65 8.63
CA SER A 700 -27.42 25.72 7.64
C SER A 700 -27.02 25.26 6.24
N PHE A 701 -25.91 24.53 6.11
CA PHE A 701 -25.43 23.97 4.85
C PHE A 701 -26.49 23.07 4.19
N ILE A 702 -27.07 22.15 4.96
CA ILE A 702 -28.10 21.21 4.47
C ILE A 702 -29.41 21.95 4.16
N LYS A 703 -29.75 23.00 4.91
CA LYS A 703 -30.96 23.81 4.68
C LYS A 703 -30.92 24.54 3.33
N ASN A 704 -29.75 25.01 2.89
CA ASN A 704 -29.62 25.76 1.63
C ASN A 704 -30.04 24.92 0.41
N TRP A 705 -29.82 23.61 0.41
CA TRP A 705 -30.14 22.70 -0.71
C TRP A 705 -31.64 22.67 -1.08
N PHE A 706 -32.51 23.17 -0.20
CA PHE A 706 -33.96 23.17 -0.41
C PHE A 706 -34.52 24.46 -1.03
N ASN A 707 -33.77 25.59 -0.95
CA ASN A 707 -34.10 26.92 -1.48
C ASN A 707 -35.58 27.37 -1.30
N ILE A 708 -35.89 27.98 -0.14
CA ILE A 708 -37.25 28.44 0.22
C ILE A 708 -37.49 29.89 -0.25
N SER A 709 -37.45 30.16 -1.56
CA SER A 709 -37.70 31.50 -2.11
C SER A 709 -39.17 31.93 -1.98
N ASP A 710 -40.09 31.13 -2.53
CA ASP A 710 -41.53 31.41 -2.57
C ASP A 710 -42.37 30.60 -1.57
N GLY A 711 -41.74 29.66 -0.85
CA GLY A 711 -42.39 28.78 0.14
C GLY A 711 -43.13 27.56 -0.43
N TYR A 712 -43.44 27.52 -1.73
CA TYR A 712 -44.14 26.39 -2.36
C TYR A 712 -43.16 25.32 -2.85
N LEU A 713 -42.99 24.24 -2.07
CA LEU A 713 -42.08 23.13 -2.38
C LEU A 713 -42.85 21.89 -2.84
N VAL A 714 -42.28 21.15 -3.79
CA VAL A 714 -42.91 19.96 -4.41
C VAL A 714 -42.40 18.68 -3.76
N ASP A 715 -43.30 17.76 -3.43
CA ASP A 715 -42.97 16.49 -2.76
C ASP A 715 -41.86 15.69 -3.45
N THR A 716 -41.84 15.69 -4.79
CA THR A 716 -40.81 15.00 -5.59
C THR A 716 -39.44 15.66 -5.41
N SER A 717 -39.38 17.00 -5.44
CA SER A 717 -38.16 17.79 -5.17
C SER A 717 -37.67 17.59 -3.73
N ILE A 718 -38.56 17.64 -2.73
CA ILE A 718 -38.22 17.37 -1.32
C ILE A 718 -37.64 15.95 -1.16
N ASN A 719 -38.26 14.95 -1.79
CA ASN A 719 -37.78 13.56 -1.73
C ASN A 719 -36.45 13.35 -2.45
N LEU A 720 -36.21 14.01 -3.58
CA LEU A 720 -34.92 13.98 -4.29
C LEU A 720 -33.82 14.59 -3.42
N LYS A 721 -34.02 15.82 -2.92
CA LYS A 721 -33.06 16.53 -2.06
C LYS A 721 -32.74 15.75 -0.78
N LYS A 722 -33.75 15.15 -0.15
CA LYS A 722 -33.58 14.22 0.98
C LYS A 722 -32.65 13.03 0.65
N LEU A 723 -32.84 12.41 -0.51
CA LEU A 723 -32.01 11.29 -0.97
C LEU A 723 -30.58 11.73 -1.35
N MET A 724 -30.39 12.95 -1.87
CA MET A 724 -29.07 13.55 -2.10
C MET A 724 -28.33 13.77 -0.79
N VAL A 725 -28.99 14.27 0.26
CA VAL A 725 -28.38 14.44 1.60
C VAL A 725 -27.98 13.07 2.17
N GLU A 726 -28.80 12.03 2.01
CA GLU A 726 -28.42 10.67 2.44
C GLU A 726 -27.20 10.13 1.68
N ASP A 727 -27.17 10.30 0.35
CA ASP A 727 -26.04 9.91 -0.49
C ASP A 727 -24.74 10.61 -0.07
N PHE A 728 -24.82 11.91 0.18
CA PHE A 728 -23.71 12.74 0.67
C PHE A 728 -23.11 12.20 1.97
N TYR A 729 -23.92 11.87 2.98
CA TYR A 729 -23.41 11.28 4.22
C TYR A 729 -22.72 9.92 3.96
N ILE A 730 -23.30 9.07 3.12
CA ILE A 730 -22.69 7.78 2.76
C ILE A 730 -21.34 7.99 2.07
N ASN A 731 -21.27 8.92 1.10
CA ASN A 731 -20.04 9.33 0.41
C ASN A 731 -18.97 9.90 1.37
N ARG A 732 -19.39 10.55 2.47
CA ARG A 732 -18.51 11.04 3.55
C ARG A 732 -18.14 9.97 4.59
N GLY A 733 -18.46 8.70 4.35
CA GLY A 733 -18.00 7.57 5.19
C GLY A 733 -18.93 7.20 6.36
N PHE A 734 -20.20 7.62 6.32
CA PHE A 734 -21.26 7.26 7.27
C PHE A 734 -22.16 6.15 6.68
N PRO A 735 -21.75 4.85 6.74
CA PRO A 735 -22.43 3.76 6.02
C PRO A 735 -23.84 3.45 6.56
N PHE A 736 -24.19 3.98 7.72
CA PHE A 736 -25.49 3.78 8.36
C PHE A 736 -26.38 5.04 8.32
N ALA A 737 -26.00 6.06 7.54
CA ALA A 737 -26.80 7.26 7.39
C ALA A 737 -28.20 6.95 6.85
N GLN A 738 -29.21 7.68 7.33
CA GLN A 738 -30.58 7.70 6.82
C GLN A 738 -31.18 9.09 6.99
N VAL A 739 -31.92 9.57 5.99
CA VAL A 739 -32.59 10.87 6.05
C VAL A 739 -34.10 10.70 5.88
N THR A 740 -34.84 11.27 6.84
CA THR A 740 -36.32 11.28 6.83
C THR A 740 -36.83 12.71 6.87
N ASN A 741 -38.03 12.93 6.33
CA ASN A 741 -38.69 14.22 6.29
C ASN A 741 -40.11 14.11 6.84
N HIS A 742 -40.57 15.16 7.52
CA HIS A 742 -41.98 15.34 7.86
C HIS A 742 -42.33 16.83 7.88
N ILE A 743 -43.58 17.16 7.54
CA ILE A 743 -44.08 18.53 7.52
C ILE A 743 -45.04 18.70 8.69
N LYS A 744 -44.94 19.81 9.41
CA LYS A 744 -45.81 20.13 10.55
C LYS A 744 -45.91 21.64 10.74
N ASN A 745 -47.13 22.17 10.78
CA ASN A 745 -47.40 23.60 10.95
C ASN A 745 -46.58 24.47 9.95
N ASP A 746 -46.59 24.09 8.68
CA ASP A 746 -45.88 24.76 7.60
C ASP A 746 -44.34 24.84 7.81
N GLU A 747 -43.78 23.96 8.65
CA GLU A 747 -42.34 23.74 8.82
C GLU A 747 -41.96 22.35 8.31
N LEU A 748 -40.98 22.29 7.40
CA LEU A 748 -40.39 21.05 6.90
C LEU A 748 -39.22 20.64 7.80
N ILE A 749 -39.37 19.52 8.49
CA ILE A 749 -38.38 18.98 9.42
C ILE A 749 -37.65 17.81 8.77
N ILE A 750 -36.36 18.00 8.49
CA ILE A 750 -35.45 16.98 7.98
C ILE A 750 -34.70 16.37 9.16
N THR A 751 -34.94 15.09 9.43
CA THR A 751 -34.28 14.33 10.50
C THR A 751 -33.23 13.39 9.92
N ILE A 752 -31.97 13.63 10.30
CA ILE A 752 -30.81 12.87 9.88
C ILE A 752 -30.39 11.92 10.99
N ASN A 753 -30.44 10.62 10.71
CA ASN A 753 -29.75 9.62 11.51
C ASN A 753 -28.39 9.38 10.87
N GLU A 754 -27.33 9.99 11.40
CA GLU A 754 -25.95 9.84 10.87
C GLU A 754 -25.40 8.41 11.01
N GLY A 755 -26.07 7.55 11.80
CA GLY A 755 -25.73 6.15 11.97
C GLY A 755 -25.05 5.85 13.30
N TYR A 756 -25.64 4.93 14.06
CA TYR A 756 -25.10 4.40 15.31
C TYR A 756 -24.95 2.88 15.18
N VAL A 757 -23.91 2.29 15.78
CA VAL A 757 -23.80 0.82 15.87
C VAL A 757 -24.65 0.33 17.04
N ASP A 758 -25.60 -0.56 16.78
CA ASP A 758 -26.47 -1.14 17.82
C ASP A 758 -25.81 -2.32 18.54
N GLU A 759 -25.01 -3.09 17.79
CA GLU A 759 -24.45 -4.38 18.20
C GLU A 759 -23.06 -4.63 17.59
N ILE A 760 -22.13 -5.11 18.41
CA ILE A 760 -20.83 -5.61 17.96
C ILE A 760 -20.81 -7.14 18.07
N ARG A 761 -20.49 -7.82 16.97
CA ARG A 761 -20.40 -9.27 16.90
C ARG A 761 -18.95 -9.69 16.68
N PHE A 762 -18.43 -10.46 17.63
CA PHE A 762 -17.14 -11.13 17.49
C PHE A 762 -17.36 -12.53 16.92
N THR A 763 -16.49 -12.95 16.00
CA THR A 763 -16.47 -14.31 15.45
C THR A 763 -15.07 -14.92 15.60
N GLY A 764 -14.97 -16.26 15.55
CA GLY A 764 -13.70 -16.99 15.71
C GLY A 764 -13.17 -17.12 17.14
N ASN A 765 -13.70 -16.34 18.09
CA ASN A 765 -13.40 -16.38 19.53
C ASN A 765 -13.97 -17.64 20.23
N ARG A 766 -13.26 -18.78 20.17
CA ARG A 766 -13.67 -20.06 20.78
C ARG A 766 -13.32 -20.17 22.28
N ARG A 767 -12.27 -19.48 22.74
CA ARG A 767 -11.80 -19.42 24.13
C ARG A 767 -11.80 -18.00 24.68
N LEU A 768 -11.71 -16.99 23.82
CA LEU A 768 -11.81 -15.59 24.23
C LEU A 768 -13.25 -15.24 24.61
N SER A 769 -13.44 -14.83 25.87
CA SER A 769 -14.71 -14.35 26.39
C SER A 769 -15.22 -13.15 25.59
N GLN A 770 -16.40 -13.28 24.99
CA GLN A 770 -17.06 -12.21 24.24
C GLN A 770 -17.30 -10.96 25.10
N ILE A 771 -17.55 -11.12 26.41
CA ILE A 771 -17.70 -10.01 27.36
C ILE A 771 -16.40 -9.20 27.47
N ASN A 772 -15.26 -9.88 27.54
CA ASN A 772 -13.95 -9.23 27.66
C ASN A 772 -13.58 -8.52 26.35
N LEU A 773 -13.97 -9.07 25.20
CA LEU A 773 -13.78 -8.47 23.88
C LEU A 773 -14.60 -7.16 23.73
N ILE A 774 -15.87 -7.17 24.14
CA ILE A 774 -16.73 -5.98 24.16
C ILE A 774 -16.15 -4.91 25.10
N GLN A 775 -15.70 -5.29 26.30
CA GLN A 775 -15.06 -4.36 27.24
C GLN A 775 -13.75 -3.78 26.68
N ALA A 776 -12.92 -4.58 26.03
CA ALA A 776 -11.65 -4.13 25.46
C ALA A 776 -11.82 -3.17 24.27
N PHE A 777 -12.93 -3.29 23.52
CA PHE A 777 -13.24 -2.45 22.36
C PHE A 777 -13.73 -1.04 22.71
N GLU A 778 -14.17 -0.78 23.96
CA GLU A 778 -14.70 0.52 24.39
C GLU A 778 -15.88 0.99 23.52
N PHE A 779 -16.92 0.15 23.47
CA PHE A 779 -18.15 0.42 22.74
C PHE A 779 -19.02 1.46 23.45
N ASP A 780 -19.34 2.55 22.76
CA ASP A 780 -20.39 3.51 23.13
C ASP A 780 -21.53 3.40 22.11
N LYS A 781 -22.77 3.42 22.60
CA LYS A 781 -23.99 3.37 21.76
C LYS A 781 -24.45 4.75 21.30
N ASN A 782 -23.96 5.82 21.90
CA ASN A 782 -24.35 7.20 21.60
C ASN A 782 -23.37 7.91 20.65
N GLU A 783 -22.32 7.22 20.23
CA GLU A 783 -21.28 7.69 19.33
C GLU A 783 -21.68 7.40 17.87
N VAL A 784 -21.58 8.43 17.01
CA VAL A 784 -21.89 8.29 15.57
C VAL A 784 -20.81 7.44 14.92
N PHE A 785 -21.21 6.42 14.16
CA PHE A 785 -20.30 5.51 13.50
C PHE A 785 -19.97 5.97 12.07
N PHE A 786 -18.69 6.26 11.85
CA PHE A 786 -18.08 6.45 10.54
C PHE A 786 -16.88 5.50 10.37
N ARG A 787 -16.54 5.12 9.13
CA ARG A 787 -15.63 3.99 8.87
C ARG A 787 -14.24 4.13 9.53
N SER A 788 -13.64 5.33 9.54
CA SER A 788 -12.31 5.56 10.12
C SER A 788 -12.28 5.46 11.66
N LEU A 789 -13.35 5.85 12.35
CA LEU A 789 -13.52 5.61 13.78
C LEU A 789 -13.56 4.10 14.09
N GLY A 790 -14.30 3.33 13.29
CA GLY A 790 -14.35 1.87 13.38
C GLY A 790 -12.96 1.24 13.28
N GLN A 791 -12.19 1.61 12.25
CA GLN A 791 -10.81 1.17 12.05
C GLN A 791 -9.89 1.51 13.24
N SER A 792 -10.01 2.73 13.78
CA SER A 792 -9.26 3.17 14.96
C SER A 792 -9.55 2.31 16.20
N LYS A 793 -10.83 2.01 16.47
CA LYS A 793 -11.23 1.15 17.60
C LYS A 793 -10.79 -0.30 17.42
N VAL A 794 -10.87 -0.87 16.21
CA VAL A 794 -10.36 -2.21 15.89
C VAL A 794 -8.84 -2.29 16.14
N ASN A 795 -8.08 -1.26 15.76
CA ASN A 795 -6.64 -1.18 16.01
C ASN A 795 -6.31 -1.08 17.51
N LYS A 796 -7.08 -0.29 18.29
CA LYS A 796 -6.95 -0.23 19.76
C LYS A 796 -7.23 -1.59 20.41
N LEU A 797 -8.28 -2.30 19.97
CA LEU A 797 -8.60 -3.66 20.44
C LEU A 797 -7.44 -4.63 20.17
N LYS A 798 -6.93 -4.69 18.93
CA LYS A 798 -5.79 -5.54 18.54
C LYS A 798 -4.56 -5.30 19.42
N ASN A 799 -4.25 -4.04 19.71
CA ASN A 799 -3.10 -3.66 20.54
C ASN A 799 -3.26 -4.05 22.02
N LYS A 800 -4.49 -3.98 22.57
CA LYS A 800 -4.78 -4.46 23.93
C LYS A 800 -4.70 -5.98 24.03
N LEU A 801 -5.29 -6.71 23.06
CA LEU A 801 -5.30 -8.17 23.07
C LEU A 801 -3.89 -8.77 22.92
N THR A 802 -3.08 -8.25 21.99
CA THR A 802 -1.67 -8.69 21.80
C THR A 802 -0.81 -8.56 23.07
N LYS A 803 -1.09 -7.60 23.95
CA LYS A 803 -0.30 -7.36 25.19
C LYS A 803 -0.76 -8.20 26.38
N ASN A 804 -2.04 -8.52 26.45
CA ASN A 804 -2.69 -9.01 27.68
C ASN A 804 -3.30 -10.41 27.53
N ASN A 805 -3.06 -11.12 26.42
CA ASN A 805 -3.78 -12.35 26.14
C ASN A 805 -3.01 -13.35 25.24
N ASP A 806 -2.49 -14.43 25.85
CA ASP A 806 -1.73 -15.49 25.17
C ASP A 806 -2.60 -16.43 24.30
N VAL A 807 -3.93 -16.30 24.37
CA VAL A 807 -4.89 -17.04 23.53
C VAL A 807 -5.10 -16.34 22.19
N PHE A 808 -4.90 -15.02 22.11
CA PHE A 808 -5.09 -14.22 20.89
C PHE A 808 -3.94 -14.39 19.89
N LYS A 809 -4.26 -14.42 18.60
CA LYS A 809 -3.28 -14.44 17.50
C LYS A 809 -3.40 -13.21 16.61
N SER A 810 -4.58 -12.94 16.07
CA SER A 810 -4.81 -11.82 15.14
C SER A 810 -6.29 -11.40 15.06
N ILE A 811 -6.56 -10.27 14.40
CA ILE A 811 -7.88 -9.96 13.82
C ILE A 811 -7.75 -10.23 12.33
N ARG A 812 -8.65 -11.05 11.76
CA ARG A 812 -8.62 -11.47 10.36
C ARG A 812 -9.27 -10.43 9.44
N ASN A 813 -10.46 -9.96 9.82
CA ASN A 813 -11.23 -8.96 9.06
C ASN A 813 -12.21 -8.21 9.98
N TRP A 814 -12.76 -7.09 9.50
CA TRP A 814 -13.92 -6.42 10.11
C TRP A 814 -14.78 -5.76 9.03
N TYR A 815 -16.09 -5.67 9.26
CA TYR A 815 -17.03 -5.05 8.30
C TYR A 815 -18.34 -4.63 9.00
N VAL A 816 -19.19 -3.91 8.26
CA VAL A 816 -20.47 -3.38 8.73
C VAL A 816 -21.64 -3.91 7.91
N GLN A 817 -22.78 -4.16 8.55
CA GLN A 817 -23.99 -4.64 7.88
C GLN A 817 -25.27 -4.27 8.67
N ARG A 818 -26.43 -4.33 8.01
CA ARG A 818 -27.75 -4.21 8.67
C ARG A 818 -28.45 -5.57 8.73
N GLU A 819 -28.81 -6.02 9.92
CA GLU A 819 -29.63 -7.24 10.14
C GLU A 819 -30.79 -6.93 11.09
N GLY A 820 -32.00 -7.34 10.74
CA GLY A 820 -33.16 -7.27 11.66
C GLY A 820 -33.52 -5.86 12.16
N GLY A 821 -33.19 -4.81 11.39
CA GLY A 821 -33.39 -3.41 11.79
C GLY A 821 -32.30 -2.82 12.69
N LYS A 822 -31.21 -3.56 12.95
CA LYS A 822 -30.01 -3.08 13.65
C LYS A 822 -28.87 -2.80 12.68
N ASN A 823 -28.01 -1.86 13.04
CA ASN A 823 -26.69 -1.64 12.46
C ASN A 823 -25.63 -2.44 13.26
N LEU A 824 -24.86 -3.29 12.59
CA LEU A 824 -23.88 -4.18 13.23
C LEU A 824 -22.46 -3.94 12.74
N LEU A 825 -21.52 -4.02 13.68
CA LEU A 825 -20.07 -4.12 13.41
C LEU A 825 -19.61 -5.55 13.69
N ILE A 826 -19.02 -6.21 12.70
CA ILE A 826 -18.51 -7.59 12.83
C ILE A 826 -16.98 -7.57 12.82
N ILE A 827 -16.37 -8.29 13.75
CA ILE A 827 -14.91 -8.38 13.93
C ILE A 827 -14.51 -9.86 14.05
N GLU A 828 -13.69 -10.34 13.10
CA GLU A 828 -13.23 -11.73 13.05
C GLU A 828 -11.90 -11.91 13.79
N ILE A 829 -11.85 -12.80 14.78
CA ILE A 829 -10.68 -13.04 15.63
C ILE A 829 -10.07 -14.41 15.38
N GLU A 830 -8.74 -14.48 15.41
CA GLU A 830 -7.95 -15.70 15.34
C GLU A 830 -7.27 -16.01 16.68
N GLU A 831 -7.24 -17.29 17.07
CA GLU A 831 -6.65 -17.77 18.33
C GLU A 831 -5.43 -18.70 18.14
N GLN A 832 -4.57 -18.78 19.15
CA GLN A 832 -3.40 -19.67 19.20
C GLN A 832 -3.79 -21.17 19.31
N PRO A 833 -3.09 -22.10 18.65
CA PRO A 833 -3.37 -23.54 18.78
C PRO A 833 -2.97 -24.09 20.17
N ARG A 834 -3.75 -25.05 20.70
CA ARG A 834 -3.52 -25.71 22.01
C ARG A 834 -2.27 -26.59 22.06
N PHE A 835 -1.87 -27.13 20.92
CA PHE A 835 -0.74 -28.05 20.77
C PHE A 835 0.22 -27.44 19.75
N LYS A 836 1.51 -27.40 20.08
CA LYS A 836 2.57 -26.96 19.19
C LYS A 836 3.53 -28.13 18.98
N PRO A 837 3.24 -29.05 18.04
CA PRO A 837 4.16 -30.10 17.66
C PRO A 837 5.32 -29.50 16.87
N GLY A 838 6.53 -30.02 17.11
CA GLY A 838 7.71 -29.76 16.31
C GLY A 838 8.41 -31.08 16.02
N TRP A 839 8.97 -31.22 14.82
CA TRP A 839 9.73 -32.38 14.41
C TRP A 839 10.98 -31.92 13.66
N PHE A 840 12.04 -32.72 13.69
CA PHE A 840 13.28 -32.45 12.98
C PHE A 840 13.98 -33.76 12.61
N PRO A 841 14.54 -33.88 11.40
CA PRO A 841 15.39 -35.01 11.05
C PRO A 841 16.78 -34.85 11.69
N ILE A 842 17.47 -35.97 11.92
CA ILE A 842 18.82 -36.00 12.48
C ILE A 842 19.73 -36.71 11.47
N PHE A 843 20.73 -35.99 10.98
CA PHE A 843 21.79 -36.48 10.10
C PHE A 843 23.14 -36.21 10.74
N GLY A 844 24.12 -37.09 10.52
CA GLY A 844 25.47 -36.92 11.05
C GLY A 844 26.45 -37.98 10.58
N PHE A 845 27.72 -37.84 10.95
CA PHE A 845 28.79 -38.77 10.61
C PHE A 845 29.94 -38.74 11.63
N ASN A 846 30.30 -39.87 12.23
CA ASN A 846 31.55 -39.94 12.99
C ASN A 846 32.27 -41.29 12.84
N ARG A 847 33.53 -41.38 13.30
CA ARG A 847 34.39 -42.58 13.11
C ARG A 847 33.94 -43.82 13.88
N VAL A 848 33.06 -43.67 14.88
CA VAL A 848 32.46 -44.78 15.63
C VAL A 848 31.18 -45.25 14.96
N HIS A 849 30.30 -44.33 14.53
CA HIS A 849 29.00 -44.68 13.99
C HIS A 849 28.95 -44.82 12.46
N GLY A 850 29.92 -44.28 11.74
CA GLY A 850 29.76 -43.96 10.32
C GLY A 850 28.65 -42.93 10.13
N ILE A 851 27.91 -43.07 9.03
CA ILE A 851 26.70 -42.28 8.79
C ILE A 851 25.69 -42.56 9.92
N THR A 852 25.07 -41.50 10.44
CA THR A 852 23.96 -41.60 11.40
C THR A 852 22.70 -40.99 10.81
N LEU A 853 21.58 -41.71 10.91
CA LEU A 853 20.25 -41.19 10.59
C LEU A 853 19.33 -41.31 11.81
N GLY A 854 18.41 -40.36 11.96
CA GLY A 854 17.46 -40.33 13.06
C GLY A 854 16.37 -39.28 12.87
N ALA A 855 15.53 -39.15 13.89
CA ALA A 855 14.53 -38.10 13.99
C ALA A 855 14.34 -37.69 15.45
N GLY A 856 13.96 -36.43 15.65
CA GLY A 856 13.55 -35.90 16.93
C GLY A 856 12.26 -35.10 16.81
N GLY A 857 11.65 -34.84 17.97
CA GLY A 857 10.45 -34.04 18.05
C GLY A 857 10.22 -33.47 19.44
N THR A 858 9.43 -32.41 19.49
CA THR A 858 8.97 -31.74 20.70
C THR A 858 7.46 -31.57 20.66
N LEU A 859 6.80 -31.71 21.79
CA LEU A 859 5.39 -31.36 21.94
C LEU A 859 5.26 -30.38 23.09
N SER A 860 4.92 -29.13 22.78
CA SER A 860 4.58 -28.13 23.78
C SER A 860 3.06 -28.08 23.97
N THR A 861 2.61 -28.10 25.22
CA THR A 861 1.18 -28.04 25.59
C THR A 861 0.91 -26.99 26.64
N GLN A 862 -0.33 -26.49 26.65
CA GLN A 862 -0.86 -25.58 27.67
C GLN A 862 -2.04 -26.24 28.40
N LEU A 863 -1.81 -27.44 28.95
CA LEU A 863 -2.88 -28.26 29.55
C LEU A 863 -2.98 -28.07 31.07
N LEU A 864 -1.84 -27.96 31.76
CA LEU A 864 -1.76 -27.77 33.21
C LEU A 864 -0.69 -26.71 33.60
N GLY A 865 -0.32 -25.84 32.67
CA GLY A 865 0.83 -24.92 32.71
C GLY A 865 1.61 -24.97 31.40
N ASP A 866 2.85 -24.49 31.39
CA ASP A 866 3.77 -24.69 30.26
C ASP A 866 4.45 -26.07 30.37
N GLU A 867 3.97 -27.05 29.60
CA GLU A 867 4.61 -28.36 29.50
C GLU A 867 5.37 -28.51 28.17
N GLN A 868 6.53 -29.17 28.22
CA GLN A 868 7.25 -29.59 27.01
C GLN A 868 7.77 -31.02 27.12
N LEU A 869 7.34 -31.88 26.20
CA LEU A 869 7.91 -33.19 25.94
C LEU A 869 8.94 -33.10 24.82
N PHE A 870 10.01 -33.89 24.90
CA PHE A 870 10.98 -34.05 23.81
C PHE A 870 11.48 -35.51 23.71
N LEU A 871 11.66 -35.96 22.47
CA LEU A 871 12.12 -37.30 22.11
C LEU A 871 13.09 -37.19 20.93
N SER A 872 14.21 -37.90 20.95
CA SER A 872 15.01 -38.16 19.76
C SER A 872 15.57 -39.57 19.73
N ILE A 873 15.74 -40.11 18.51
CA ILE A 873 16.29 -41.43 18.25
C ILE A 873 17.16 -41.37 16.98
N ARG A 874 18.37 -41.94 17.03
CA ARG A 874 19.31 -42.02 15.89
C ARG A 874 20.08 -43.35 15.90
N ARG A 875 20.39 -43.88 14.71
CA ARG A 875 21.17 -45.12 14.52
C ARG A 875 22.47 -44.82 13.80
N GLY A 876 23.59 -45.35 14.30
CA GLY A 876 24.86 -45.40 13.58
C GLY A 876 24.96 -46.63 12.69
N PHE A 877 25.14 -46.45 11.38
CA PHE A 877 25.11 -47.56 10.41
C PHE A 877 26.36 -48.45 10.41
N SER A 878 27.50 -47.97 10.92
CA SER A 878 28.76 -48.72 11.02
C SER A 878 28.98 -49.36 12.39
N SER A 879 28.42 -48.76 13.46
CA SER A 879 28.44 -49.34 14.81
C SER A 879 27.25 -50.23 15.14
N GLU A 880 26.16 -50.09 14.39
CA GLU A 880 24.82 -50.59 14.68
C GLU A 880 24.16 -50.07 15.99
N ILE A 881 24.88 -49.30 16.81
CA ILE A 881 24.39 -48.64 18.03
C ILE A 881 23.20 -47.71 17.76
N TRP A 882 22.20 -47.78 18.65
CA TRP A 882 21.08 -46.86 18.76
C TRP A 882 21.32 -45.88 19.91
N ASN A 883 21.32 -44.59 19.59
CA ASN A 883 21.28 -43.51 20.55
C ASN A 883 19.84 -43.00 20.66
N TYR A 884 19.39 -42.73 21.87
CA TYR A 884 18.03 -42.25 22.15
C TYR A 884 18.00 -41.32 23.36
N ARG A 885 17.04 -40.41 23.38
CA ARG A 885 16.83 -39.45 24.46
C ARG A 885 15.36 -39.13 24.61
N PHE A 886 14.85 -39.20 25.83
CA PHE A 886 13.49 -38.80 26.19
C PHE A 886 13.55 -37.84 27.38
N GLY A 887 12.69 -36.83 27.38
CA GLY A 887 12.55 -35.96 28.55
C GLY A 887 11.27 -35.15 28.56
N PHE A 888 10.99 -34.61 29.75
CA PHE A 888 9.81 -33.85 30.08
C PHE A 888 10.22 -32.64 30.92
N GLU A 889 9.61 -31.50 30.65
CA GLU A 889 9.71 -30.29 31.46
C GLU A 889 8.33 -29.73 31.78
N LYS A 890 8.24 -29.11 32.96
CA LYS A 890 7.06 -28.36 33.40
C LYS A 890 7.46 -27.03 34.02
N GLY A 891 6.89 -25.95 33.49
CA GLY A 891 6.87 -24.63 34.12
C GLY A 891 5.87 -24.58 35.28
N LEU A 892 6.25 -23.88 36.35
CA LEU A 892 5.46 -23.65 37.54
C LEU A 892 5.50 -22.16 37.92
N PHE A 893 4.33 -21.63 38.28
CA PHE A 893 4.06 -20.27 38.80
C PHE A 893 4.33 -19.10 37.83
N ASP A 894 3.31 -18.31 37.53
CA ASP A 894 3.41 -17.19 36.58
C ASP A 894 4.25 -16.01 37.13
N PHE A 895 4.11 -15.70 38.42
CA PHE A 895 4.85 -14.61 39.08
C PHE A 895 6.29 -14.97 39.45
N PHE A 896 6.60 -16.26 39.60
CA PHE A 896 7.91 -16.76 39.99
C PHE A 896 8.28 -18.00 39.16
N PRO A 897 8.48 -17.83 37.83
CA PRO A 897 8.65 -18.96 36.91
C PRO A 897 9.83 -19.83 37.32
N ILE A 898 9.52 -21.12 37.55
CA ILE A 898 10.49 -22.18 37.81
C ILE A 898 10.17 -23.33 36.85
N THR A 899 11.18 -23.82 36.13
CA THR A 899 11.05 -25.01 35.27
C THR A 899 11.71 -26.19 35.95
N PHE A 900 10.95 -27.26 36.17
CA PHE A 900 11.50 -28.58 36.53
C PHE A 900 11.61 -29.45 35.28
N GLY A 901 12.67 -30.25 35.18
CA GLY A 901 12.85 -31.19 34.08
C GLY A 901 13.46 -32.52 34.51
N VAL A 902 13.09 -33.58 33.78
CA VAL A 902 13.59 -34.95 33.92
C VAL A 902 13.89 -35.54 32.55
N GLY A 903 14.93 -36.37 32.45
CA GLY A 903 15.29 -37.04 31.20
C GLY A 903 16.11 -38.30 31.40
N LEU A 904 16.03 -39.18 30.41
CA LEU A 904 16.77 -40.44 30.30
C LEU A 904 17.38 -40.53 28.90
N TYR A 905 18.56 -41.12 28.79
CA TYR A 905 19.30 -41.13 27.54
C TYR A 905 20.33 -42.27 27.43
N ARG A 906 20.58 -42.67 26.19
CA ARG A 906 21.79 -43.38 25.73
C ARG A 906 22.38 -42.56 24.59
N LEU A 907 23.58 -42.04 24.78
CA LEU A 907 24.24 -41.10 23.87
C LEU A 907 25.67 -41.54 23.59
N THR A 908 26.18 -41.08 22.46
CA THR A 908 27.62 -41.07 22.16
C THR A 908 28.07 -39.62 22.23
N ASP A 909 29.03 -39.36 23.11
CA ASP A 909 29.59 -38.05 23.43
C ASP A 909 31.11 -38.06 23.18
N SER A 910 31.75 -36.90 23.21
CA SER A 910 33.18 -36.74 22.95
C SER A 910 33.94 -36.27 24.20
N SER A 911 35.17 -36.76 24.36
CA SER A 911 36.09 -36.37 25.44
C SER A 911 36.50 -34.89 25.38
N THR A 912 36.24 -34.21 24.26
CA THR A 912 36.54 -32.79 24.07
C THR A 912 35.52 -31.93 24.82
N GLN A 913 35.79 -31.63 26.10
CA GLN A 913 35.02 -30.69 26.92
C GLN A 913 35.24 -29.19 26.53
N ALA A 914 35.99 -28.91 25.46
CA ALA A 914 36.36 -27.57 25.04
C ALA A 914 35.29 -26.92 24.15
N TYR A 915 34.41 -26.11 24.77
CA TYR A 915 33.59 -25.09 24.11
C TYR A 915 33.08 -25.50 22.71
N LYS A 916 32.18 -26.48 22.71
CA LYS A 916 31.83 -27.29 21.53
C LYS A 916 31.31 -26.44 20.35
N LEU A 917 31.77 -26.79 19.14
CA LEU A 917 31.13 -26.43 17.85
C LEU A 917 29.80 -27.19 17.69
N ARG A 918 28.97 -26.83 16.70
CA ARG A 918 27.88 -27.75 16.28
C ARG A 918 28.50 -29.07 15.83
N PRO A 919 27.93 -30.22 16.20
CA PRO A 919 28.41 -31.53 15.73
C PRO A 919 28.60 -31.62 14.21
N ALA A 920 27.79 -30.87 13.46
CA ALA A 920 27.88 -30.74 11.99
C ALA A 920 29.28 -30.34 11.46
N ASP A 921 30.06 -29.52 12.18
CA ASP A 921 31.43 -29.17 11.76
C ASP A 921 32.36 -30.40 11.78
N PHE A 922 32.36 -31.15 12.88
CA PHE A 922 33.17 -32.37 13.03
C PHE A 922 32.69 -33.47 12.09
N ASP A 923 31.38 -33.59 11.94
CA ASP A 923 30.75 -34.56 11.06
C ASP A 923 31.11 -34.31 9.60
N LEU A 924 31.08 -33.04 9.14
CA LEU A 924 31.47 -32.68 7.78
C LEU A 924 32.98 -32.85 7.55
N MET A 925 33.84 -32.44 8.48
CA MET A 925 35.29 -32.65 8.35
C MET A 925 35.66 -34.14 8.37
N GLY A 926 34.93 -34.94 9.14
CA GLY A 926 35.04 -36.39 9.14
C GLY A 926 34.58 -37.01 7.83
N ALA A 927 33.39 -36.65 7.37
CA ALA A 927 32.81 -37.19 6.14
C ALA A 927 33.61 -36.81 4.89
N LEU A 928 34.08 -35.56 4.79
CA LEU A 928 34.83 -35.10 3.62
C LEU A 928 36.30 -35.53 3.65
N TYR A 929 37.02 -35.16 4.71
CA TYR A 929 38.49 -35.27 4.77
C TYR A 929 38.97 -36.46 5.62
N GLY A 930 38.10 -37.09 6.40
CA GLY A 930 38.48 -38.15 7.33
C GLY A 930 39.22 -37.63 8.57
N SER A 931 39.18 -36.32 8.80
CA SER A 931 39.95 -35.65 9.86
C SER A 931 39.11 -35.51 11.12
N THR A 932 38.77 -36.63 11.74
CA THR A 932 38.08 -36.68 13.04
C THR A 932 39.08 -36.79 14.19
N TYR A 933 39.15 -35.75 15.02
CA TYR A 933 40.10 -35.64 16.13
C TYR A 933 39.48 -35.90 17.51
N GLU A 934 38.15 -35.96 17.61
CA GLU A 934 37.43 -36.25 18.85
C GLU A 934 37.50 -37.74 19.24
N ASN A 935 37.70 -38.04 20.52
CA ASN A 935 37.55 -39.40 21.05
C ASN A 935 36.14 -39.57 21.63
N TYR A 936 35.41 -40.57 21.13
CA TYR A 936 34.01 -40.79 21.49
C TYR A 936 33.85 -41.84 22.57
N TYR A 937 32.81 -41.73 23.39
CA TYR A 937 32.45 -42.73 24.40
C TYR A 937 30.93 -42.78 24.57
N GLU A 938 30.43 -43.89 25.11
CA GLU A 938 29.00 -44.07 25.36
C GLU A 938 28.66 -43.56 26.77
N ARG A 939 27.53 -42.86 26.88
CA ARG A 939 26.94 -42.35 28.11
C ARG A 939 25.51 -42.85 28.22
N MET A 940 25.20 -43.65 29.24
CA MET A 940 23.81 -44.07 29.52
C MET A 940 23.41 -43.64 30.92
N GLY A 941 22.28 -42.95 31.08
CA GLY A 941 21.91 -42.44 32.39
C GLY A 941 20.61 -41.67 32.47
N THR A 942 20.38 -41.11 33.66
CA THR A 942 19.24 -40.24 33.98
C THR A 942 19.71 -38.89 34.50
N GLN A 943 18.81 -37.92 34.41
CA GLN A 943 19.09 -36.56 34.83
C GLN A 943 17.85 -35.80 35.28
N TYR A 944 18.08 -34.83 36.16
CA TYR A 944 17.07 -33.98 36.75
C TYR A 944 17.62 -32.56 36.82
N TRP A 945 16.80 -31.55 36.50
CA TRP A 945 17.22 -30.15 36.58
C TRP A 945 16.09 -29.23 37.04
N ILE A 946 16.51 -28.15 37.69
CA ILE A 946 15.66 -27.03 38.07
C ILE A 946 16.29 -25.78 37.46
N THR A 947 15.51 -25.05 36.67
CA THR A 947 15.91 -23.79 36.04
C THR A 947 15.06 -22.67 36.61
N LYS A 948 15.71 -21.59 37.05
CA LYS A 948 15.06 -20.35 37.49
C LYS A 948 15.61 -19.15 36.69
N PRO A 949 14.83 -18.54 35.77
CA PRO A 949 15.16 -17.22 35.26
C PRO A 949 15.17 -16.18 36.40
N ILE A 950 16.10 -15.23 36.31
CA ILE A 950 16.27 -14.11 37.25
C ILE A 950 16.26 -12.83 36.40
N GLY A 951 15.09 -12.20 36.30
CA GLY A 951 14.85 -11.14 35.32
C GLY A 951 14.92 -11.63 33.87
N SER A 952 15.14 -10.71 32.93
CA SER A 952 15.14 -10.96 31.48
C SER A 952 16.49 -11.43 30.89
N SER A 953 17.55 -11.42 31.71
CA SER A 953 18.93 -11.64 31.24
C SER A 953 19.74 -12.63 32.08
N SER A 954 19.26 -13.11 33.22
CA SER A 954 19.99 -14.11 34.02
C SER A 954 19.19 -15.40 34.21
N ARG A 955 19.91 -16.51 34.41
CA ARG A 955 19.36 -17.84 34.67
C ARG A 955 20.24 -18.56 35.69
N PHE A 956 19.60 -19.15 36.69
CA PHE A 956 20.21 -20.11 37.59
C PHE A 956 19.74 -21.53 37.22
N ARG A 957 20.65 -22.50 37.28
CA ARG A 957 20.37 -23.92 37.07
C ARG A 957 20.99 -24.75 38.18
N LEU A 958 20.20 -25.68 38.72
CA LEU A 958 20.66 -26.81 39.53
C LEU A 958 20.41 -28.09 38.73
N GLY A 959 21.40 -28.98 38.64
CA GLY A 959 21.32 -30.24 37.93
C GLY A 959 21.85 -31.41 38.75
N TYR A 960 21.27 -32.59 38.54
CA TYR A 960 21.79 -33.87 39.01
C TYR A 960 21.82 -34.86 37.84
N ARG A 961 22.92 -35.57 37.68
CA ARG A 961 23.12 -36.64 36.68
C ARG A 961 23.65 -37.89 37.36
N ASN A 962 23.17 -39.05 36.94
CA ASN A 962 23.74 -40.36 37.27
C ASN A 962 23.82 -41.18 35.98
N GLU A 963 25.02 -41.55 35.58
CA GLU A 963 25.32 -42.13 34.27
C GLU A 963 26.47 -43.14 34.33
N THR A 964 26.48 -44.12 33.41
CA THR A 964 27.63 -45.01 33.17
C THR A 964 28.37 -44.57 31.91
N HIS A 965 29.69 -44.68 31.94
CA HIS A 965 30.58 -44.35 30.82
C HIS A 965 31.24 -45.61 30.28
N ASP A 966 31.03 -45.89 28.99
CA ASP A 966 31.49 -47.10 28.31
C ASP A 966 32.38 -46.79 27.10
N ASN A 967 33.36 -47.66 26.87
CA ASN A 967 34.35 -47.53 25.80
C ASN A 967 33.75 -47.81 24.40
N LEU A 968 34.05 -46.94 23.43
CA LEU A 968 33.66 -47.13 22.02
C LEU A 968 34.87 -47.37 21.10
N ALA A 969 34.72 -48.24 20.11
CA ALA A 969 35.73 -48.53 19.11
C ALA A 969 35.46 -47.79 17.78
N LYS A 970 36.53 -47.47 17.03
CA LYS A 970 36.40 -47.02 15.63
C LYS A 970 35.86 -48.18 14.79
N THR A 971 34.80 -47.95 14.00
CA THR A 971 34.21 -48.98 13.13
C THR A 971 34.32 -48.65 11.64
N THR A 972 34.62 -47.40 11.28
CA THR A 972 34.79 -46.97 9.89
C THR A 972 36.05 -46.14 9.65
N ASP A 973 36.59 -46.27 8.44
CA ASP A 973 37.66 -45.42 7.89
C ASP A 973 37.17 -44.58 6.69
N TRP A 974 35.86 -44.58 6.43
CA TRP A 974 35.26 -43.88 5.28
C TRP A 974 35.46 -42.36 5.34
N SER A 975 35.76 -41.76 4.19
CA SER A 975 35.75 -40.31 3.95
C SER A 975 35.75 -40.05 2.45
N TYR A 976 35.16 -38.95 2.00
CA TYR A 976 34.91 -38.67 0.58
C TYR A 976 36.19 -38.44 -0.23
N PHE A 977 37.07 -37.54 0.23
CA PHE A 977 38.33 -37.20 -0.47
C PHE A 977 39.46 -38.17 -0.13
N ASN A 978 39.59 -38.58 1.14
CA ASN A 978 40.74 -39.34 1.65
C ASN A 978 40.46 -40.85 1.78
N ARG A 979 39.76 -41.45 0.80
CA ARG A 979 39.27 -42.85 0.83
C ARG A 979 40.33 -43.91 1.17
N GLY A 980 41.58 -43.71 0.75
CA GLY A 980 42.68 -44.67 0.93
C GLY A 980 43.56 -44.46 2.19
N ARG A 981 43.28 -43.47 3.04
CA ARG A 981 44.04 -43.23 4.27
C ARG A 981 43.32 -43.82 5.47
N VAL A 982 44.00 -44.70 6.22
CA VAL A 982 43.60 -45.15 7.56
C VAL A 982 43.45 -43.93 8.49
N LYS A 983 42.36 -43.87 9.24
CA LYS A 983 42.07 -42.81 10.22
C LYS A 983 42.52 -43.21 11.62
N ASN A 984 42.79 -42.21 12.45
CA ASN A 984 43.15 -42.39 13.84
C ASN A 984 42.10 -43.25 14.58
N GLY A 985 42.59 -44.18 15.41
CA GLY A 985 41.73 -44.99 16.28
C GLY A 985 41.03 -44.16 17.34
N ASN A 986 40.10 -44.78 18.05
CA ASN A 986 39.43 -44.15 19.18
C ASN A 986 40.21 -44.42 20.48
N VAL A 987 40.62 -43.36 21.19
CA VAL A 987 41.30 -43.50 22.48
C VAL A 987 40.33 -44.07 23.51
N ARG A 988 40.82 -44.99 24.36
CA ARG A 988 40.02 -45.56 25.45
C ARG A 988 39.81 -44.55 26.57
N ILE A 989 38.64 -44.61 27.17
CA ILE A 989 38.28 -43.87 28.38
C ILE A 989 38.45 -44.74 29.61
N GLU A 990 38.43 -44.12 30.79
CA GLU A 990 38.22 -44.83 32.05
C GLU A 990 36.72 -45.16 32.17
N ASP A 991 36.37 -46.45 32.09
CA ASP A 991 35.01 -46.93 32.28
C ASP A 991 34.58 -46.88 33.75
N GLY A 992 33.31 -46.59 34.00
CA GLY A 992 32.78 -46.48 35.37
C GLY A 992 31.46 -45.73 35.49
N GLN A 993 30.90 -45.69 36.70
CA GLN A 993 29.70 -44.94 37.05
C GLN A 993 30.05 -43.53 37.54
N GLN A 994 29.33 -42.53 37.05
CA GLN A 994 29.51 -41.13 37.42
C GLN A 994 28.21 -40.50 37.91
N SER A 995 28.21 -40.03 39.15
CA SER A 995 27.15 -39.19 39.74
C SER A 995 27.65 -37.77 39.94
N ILE A 996 26.95 -36.79 39.38
CA ILE A 996 27.33 -35.38 39.35
C ILE A 996 26.19 -34.50 39.86
N VAL A 997 26.48 -33.62 40.83
CA VAL A 997 25.66 -32.42 41.08
C VAL A 997 26.31 -31.23 40.38
N SER A 998 25.55 -30.50 39.58
CA SER A 998 25.99 -29.27 38.91
C SER A 998 25.17 -28.06 39.34
N VAL A 999 25.84 -26.93 39.56
CA VAL A 999 25.23 -25.61 39.73
C VAL A 999 25.81 -24.71 38.65
N SER A 1000 24.97 -23.99 37.92
CA SER A 1000 25.43 -22.94 37.01
C SER A 1000 24.59 -21.67 37.08
N TYR A 1001 25.29 -20.55 36.93
CA TYR A 1001 24.71 -19.22 36.77
C TYR A 1001 25.14 -18.67 35.42
N THR A 1002 24.15 -18.35 34.59
CA THR A 1002 24.35 -17.78 33.26
C THR A 1002 23.73 -16.39 33.20
N PHE A 1003 24.45 -15.42 32.65
CA PHE A 1003 23.90 -14.10 32.29
C PHE A 1003 24.16 -13.82 30.81
N ASP A 1004 23.14 -13.28 30.13
CA ASP A 1004 23.18 -12.95 28.70
C ASP A 1004 22.44 -11.64 28.44
N THR A 1005 23.24 -10.61 28.17
CA THR A 1005 22.84 -9.24 27.86
C THR A 1005 23.18 -8.85 26.42
N ARG A 1006 23.45 -9.84 25.55
CA ARG A 1006 23.77 -9.60 24.13
C ARG A 1006 22.60 -8.95 23.38
N ASP A 1007 22.93 -8.02 22.50
CA ASP A 1007 21.99 -7.33 21.60
C ASP A 1007 21.37 -8.26 20.54
N ARG A 1008 22.09 -9.32 20.18
CA ARG A 1008 21.59 -10.51 19.50
C ARG A 1008 21.96 -11.74 20.33
N LYS A 1009 21.00 -12.27 21.08
CA LYS A 1009 21.20 -13.50 21.86
C LYS A 1009 21.45 -14.68 20.92
N ALA A 1010 22.23 -15.63 21.41
CA ALA A 1010 22.50 -16.89 20.74
C ALA A 1010 21.22 -17.69 20.45
N ILE A 1011 21.26 -18.57 19.43
CA ILE A 1011 20.19 -19.55 19.23
C ILE A 1011 20.13 -20.46 20.46
N ILE A 1012 18.95 -20.58 21.05
CA ILE A 1012 18.67 -21.59 22.07
C ILE A 1012 18.37 -22.92 21.34
N GLY A 1013 19.42 -23.68 21.07
CA GLY A 1013 19.30 -25.06 20.59
C GLY A 1013 19.27 -26.04 21.77
N ARG A 1014 18.22 -26.87 21.87
CA ARG A 1014 18.29 -28.09 22.71
C ARG A 1014 19.11 -29.14 21.95
N THR A 1015 20.43 -29.01 21.99
CA THR A 1015 21.35 -29.92 21.31
C THR A 1015 21.22 -31.34 21.84
N ASP A 1016 21.32 -32.33 20.96
CA ASP A 1016 21.09 -33.76 21.25
C ASP A 1016 22.01 -34.35 22.34
N GLU A 1017 23.20 -33.79 22.54
CA GLU A 1017 24.25 -34.36 23.39
C GLU A 1017 24.15 -33.97 24.88
N PHE A 1018 23.65 -32.78 25.21
CA PHE A 1018 23.65 -32.27 26.59
C PHE A 1018 22.24 -32.00 27.09
N GLY A 1019 21.61 -33.05 27.61
CA GLY A 1019 20.96 -33.00 28.93
C GLY A 1019 20.02 -31.83 29.29
N GLY A 1020 19.33 -31.23 28.33
CA GLY A 1020 18.54 -30.01 28.56
C GLY A 1020 19.40 -28.79 28.91
N GLU A 1021 20.73 -28.87 28.78
CA GLU A 1021 21.60 -27.70 28.83
C GLU A 1021 21.42 -26.88 27.56
N LEU A 1022 21.45 -25.56 27.74
CA LEU A 1022 21.18 -24.61 26.68
C LEU A 1022 22.53 -24.26 26.07
N ILE A 1023 22.91 -24.98 25.01
CA ILE A 1023 24.07 -24.58 24.21
C ILE A 1023 23.69 -23.34 23.42
N LEU A 1024 24.45 -22.28 23.65
CA LEU A 1024 24.20 -20.95 23.13
C LEU A 1024 25.08 -20.71 21.91
N TRP A 1025 24.56 -21.05 20.73
CA TRP A 1025 25.26 -20.87 19.46
C TRP A 1025 25.52 -19.39 19.17
N PRO A 1026 26.79 -18.98 19.01
CA PRO A 1026 27.09 -17.58 18.81
C PRO A 1026 26.41 -17.02 17.56
N ASN A 1027 25.91 -15.79 17.68
CA ASN A 1027 25.32 -15.08 16.55
C ASN A 1027 26.37 -14.11 16.01
N GLU A 1028 26.80 -14.31 14.76
CA GLU A 1028 27.78 -13.45 14.06
C GLU A 1028 27.46 -11.95 14.23
N ARG A 1029 26.17 -11.60 14.15
CA ARG A 1029 25.62 -10.24 14.26
C ARG A 1029 25.62 -9.66 15.68
N THR A 1030 26.05 -10.40 16.70
CA THR A 1030 26.23 -9.86 18.06
C THR A 1030 27.26 -8.74 18.02
N ARG A 1031 26.88 -7.50 18.39
CA ARG A 1031 27.81 -6.35 18.41
C ARG A 1031 28.03 -5.79 19.81
N ARG A 1032 27.08 -5.99 20.74
CA ARG A 1032 27.08 -5.36 22.06
C ARG A 1032 26.58 -6.31 23.14
N GLY A 1033 27.10 -6.10 24.35
CA GLY A 1033 26.63 -6.76 25.56
C GLY A 1033 27.66 -7.70 26.17
N TRP A 1034 27.18 -8.56 27.07
CA TRP A 1034 27.97 -9.57 27.75
C TRP A 1034 27.23 -10.90 27.75
N TYR A 1035 27.99 -11.98 27.58
CA TYR A 1035 27.60 -13.31 27.99
C TYR A 1035 28.55 -13.78 29.10
N GLY A 1036 28.05 -14.51 30.07
CA GLY A 1036 28.91 -15.23 31.00
C GLY A 1036 28.22 -16.42 31.63
N ASN A 1037 29.01 -17.45 31.92
CA ASN A 1037 28.59 -18.71 32.50
C ASN A 1037 29.58 -19.10 33.60
N ILE A 1038 29.08 -19.32 34.82
CA ILE A 1038 29.88 -19.74 35.96
C ILE A 1038 29.29 -21.04 36.48
N GLY A 1039 30.11 -22.08 36.60
CA GLY A 1039 29.71 -23.44 36.92
C GLY A 1039 30.52 -24.07 38.04
N ILE A 1040 29.87 -24.91 38.84
CA ILE A 1040 30.52 -25.82 39.78
C ILE A 1040 29.91 -27.20 39.56
N GLN A 1041 30.76 -28.20 39.32
CA GLN A 1041 30.37 -29.60 39.20
C GLN A 1041 31.07 -30.40 40.30
N THR A 1042 30.30 -31.16 41.09
CA THR A 1042 30.84 -32.09 42.10
C THR A 1042 30.54 -33.51 41.70
N ALA A 1043 31.58 -34.33 41.55
CA ALA A 1043 31.49 -35.77 41.30
C ALA A 1043 32.07 -36.56 42.48
N GLY A 1044 31.45 -37.70 42.80
CA GLY A 1044 32.07 -38.76 43.61
C GLY A 1044 31.67 -38.90 45.08
N LYS A 1045 32.10 -40.05 45.64
CA LYS A 1045 31.97 -40.61 47.00
C LYS A 1045 30.68 -40.39 47.83
N SER A 1046 30.23 -39.17 48.10
CA SER A 1046 28.92 -38.98 48.77
C SER A 1046 27.73 -39.18 47.83
N LEU A 1047 27.96 -39.19 46.52
CA LEU A 1047 26.96 -39.36 45.46
C LEU A 1047 26.95 -40.76 44.81
N GLY A 1048 27.84 -41.68 45.23
CA GLY A 1048 27.85 -43.08 44.79
C GLY A 1048 28.35 -43.34 43.36
N GLY A 1049 29.37 -42.61 42.90
CA GLY A 1049 30.08 -42.87 41.64
C GLY A 1049 31.59 -43.06 41.84
N ASP A 1050 32.25 -43.66 40.86
CA ASP A 1050 33.65 -44.10 40.88
C ASP A 1050 34.64 -42.93 40.76
N PHE A 1051 34.31 -41.92 39.94
CA PHE A 1051 35.12 -40.72 39.75
C PHE A 1051 34.84 -39.66 40.82
N SER A 1052 35.90 -39.05 41.38
CA SER A 1052 35.82 -38.11 42.50
C SER A 1052 36.64 -36.84 42.26
N TYR A 1053 35.98 -35.75 41.88
CA TYR A 1053 36.58 -34.44 41.64
C TYR A 1053 35.54 -33.32 41.75
N ARG A 1054 35.97 -32.09 42.00
CA ARG A 1054 35.19 -30.85 41.82
C ARG A 1054 35.81 -30.01 40.73
N LEU A 1055 35.01 -29.69 39.72
CA LEU A 1055 35.38 -28.86 38.59
C LEU A 1055 34.68 -27.50 38.69
N TYR A 1056 35.47 -26.44 38.79
CA TYR A 1056 35.02 -25.05 38.77
C TYR A 1056 35.24 -24.51 37.37
N SER A 1057 34.21 -23.96 36.73
CA SER A 1057 34.30 -23.40 35.38
C SER A 1057 33.80 -21.96 35.33
N PHE A 1058 34.45 -21.13 34.52
CA PHE A 1058 33.95 -19.80 34.18
C PHE A 1058 34.24 -19.47 32.71
N GLU A 1059 33.31 -18.76 32.10
CA GLU A 1059 33.44 -18.16 30.78
C GLU A 1059 32.79 -16.77 30.82
N VAL A 1060 33.47 -15.76 30.29
CA VAL A 1060 32.95 -14.40 30.15
C VAL A 1060 33.33 -13.84 28.78
N ASN A 1061 32.32 -13.52 27.97
CA ASN A 1061 32.45 -13.00 26.62
C ASN A 1061 31.89 -11.57 26.57
N LYS A 1062 32.71 -10.61 26.16
CA LYS A 1062 32.41 -9.18 26.05
C LYS A 1062 32.38 -8.77 24.58
N TYR A 1063 31.25 -8.27 24.13
CA TYR A 1063 31.03 -7.70 22.79
C TYR A 1063 30.95 -6.18 22.90
N THR A 1064 31.77 -5.48 22.10
CA THR A 1064 31.88 -4.02 22.13
C THR A 1064 32.01 -3.46 20.71
N LYS A 1065 30.93 -2.86 20.20
CA LYS A 1065 30.98 -2.00 19.01
C LYS A 1065 31.84 -0.77 19.29
N ILE A 1066 32.85 -0.52 18.46
CA ILE A 1066 33.74 0.64 18.54
C ILE A 1066 33.13 1.79 17.71
N SER A 1067 33.08 1.63 16.38
CA SER A 1067 32.52 2.61 15.44
C SER A 1067 32.09 1.92 14.15
N GLY A 1068 31.02 2.38 13.47
CA GLY A 1068 30.60 1.83 12.18
C GLY A 1068 30.48 0.28 12.15
N PRO A 1069 31.24 -0.43 11.29
CA PRO A 1069 31.31 -1.90 11.24
C PRO A 1069 32.29 -2.51 12.26
N GLN A 1070 33.08 -1.71 12.98
CA GLN A 1070 34.15 -2.15 13.88
C GLN A 1070 33.58 -2.66 15.21
N ASN A 1071 33.87 -3.93 15.54
CA ASN A 1071 33.57 -4.53 16.83
C ASN A 1071 34.84 -5.15 17.42
N ILE A 1072 35.03 -5.07 18.73
CA ILE A 1072 35.98 -5.91 19.47
C ILE A 1072 35.22 -6.89 20.36
N ASN A 1073 35.59 -8.16 20.25
CA ASN A 1073 35.10 -9.24 21.08
C ASN A 1073 36.26 -9.76 21.94
N ILE A 1074 36.01 -9.99 23.22
CA ILE A 1074 36.99 -10.55 24.17
C ILE A 1074 36.32 -11.71 24.91
N ARG A 1075 37.02 -12.82 25.05
CA ARG A 1075 36.58 -14.01 25.77
C ARG A 1075 37.66 -14.41 26.76
N VAL A 1076 37.29 -14.54 28.01
CA VAL A 1076 38.14 -15.09 29.07
C VAL A 1076 37.44 -16.31 29.62
N ALA A 1077 38.12 -17.44 29.63
CA ALA A 1077 37.54 -18.70 30.04
C ALA A 1077 38.57 -19.53 30.80
N GLY A 1078 38.11 -20.32 31.76
CA GLY A 1078 38.97 -21.19 32.54
C GLY A 1078 38.20 -22.23 33.32
N ASP A 1079 38.86 -23.36 33.54
CA ASP A 1079 38.32 -24.51 34.24
C ASP A 1079 39.41 -25.04 35.18
N PHE A 1080 39.06 -25.31 36.44
CA PHE A 1080 39.98 -25.75 37.47
C PHE A 1080 39.43 -26.98 38.20
N SER A 1081 40.25 -28.01 38.35
CA SER A 1081 39.91 -29.21 39.10
C SER A 1081 40.68 -29.29 40.42
N ASP A 1082 40.01 -29.72 41.48
CA ASP A 1082 40.63 -29.97 42.79
C ASP A 1082 41.20 -31.39 42.96
N ASN A 1083 41.19 -32.17 41.89
CA ASN A 1083 41.77 -33.51 41.79
C ASN A 1083 42.07 -33.85 40.31
N THR A 1084 42.81 -34.93 40.06
CA THR A 1084 43.00 -35.46 38.70
C THR A 1084 41.66 -35.82 38.04
N LEU A 1085 41.43 -35.33 36.83
CA LEU A 1085 40.25 -35.63 36.01
C LEU A 1085 40.45 -36.96 35.26
N PRO A 1086 39.42 -37.82 35.17
CA PRO A 1086 39.53 -39.01 34.33
C PRO A 1086 39.65 -38.64 32.85
N MET A 1087 40.24 -39.50 32.02
CA MET A 1087 40.62 -39.20 30.63
C MET A 1087 39.50 -38.54 29.80
N GLN A 1088 38.25 -38.98 29.94
CA GLN A 1088 37.07 -38.44 29.22
C GLN A 1088 36.61 -37.04 29.71
N ARG A 1089 37.23 -36.51 30.76
CA ARG A 1089 36.94 -35.21 31.39
C ARG A 1089 38.11 -34.23 31.34
N LEU A 1090 39.29 -34.65 30.86
CA LEU A 1090 40.47 -33.79 30.71
C LEU A 1090 40.15 -32.51 29.91
N LEU A 1091 40.84 -31.44 30.27
CA LEU A 1091 40.63 -30.11 29.72
C LEU A 1091 41.64 -29.86 28.60
N TYR A 1092 41.13 -29.73 27.38
CA TYR A 1092 41.96 -29.56 26.19
C TYR A 1092 42.04 -28.10 25.71
N LEU A 1093 43.19 -27.76 25.10
CA LEU A 1093 43.42 -26.58 24.26
C LEU A 1093 44.10 -26.98 22.94
N GLY A 1094 43.93 -26.15 21.91
CA GLY A 1094 44.38 -26.39 20.54
C GLY A 1094 43.24 -26.82 19.61
N GLY A 1095 43.30 -26.38 18.36
CA GLY A 1095 42.24 -26.57 17.36
C GLY A 1095 41.37 -25.32 17.19
N PHE A 1096 40.09 -25.52 16.84
CA PHE A 1096 39.27 -24.46 16.24
C PHE A 1096 38.69 -23.44 17.25
N THR A 1097 38.24 -23.90 18.43
CA THR A 1097 37.48 -23.08 19.42
C THR A 1097 38.29 -22.65 20.64
N THR A 1098 39.61 -22.84 20.61
CA THR A 1098 40.51 -22.53 21.72
C THR A 1098 41.75 -21.78 21.24
N LEU A 1099 42.80 -22.49 20.81
CA LEU A 1099 44.05 -21.92 20.29
C LEU A 1099 44.17 -22.24 18.81
N ARG A 1100 43.71 -21.34 17.94
CA ARG A 1100 43.74 -21.55 16.49
C ARG A 1100 45.18 -21.62 15.99
N GLY A 1101 45.40 -22.43 14.96
CA GLY A 1101 46.74 -22.68 14.40
C GLY A 1101 47.55 -23.73 15.18
N TYR A 1102 47.17 -24.08 16.41
CA TYR A 1102 47.69 -25.27 17.09
C TYR A 1102 46.86 -26.52 16.71
N PRO A 1103 47.44 -27.73 16.74
CA PRO A 1103 46.70 -28.97 16.48
C PRO A 1103 45.51 -29.16 17.43
N PHE A 1104 44.49 -29.88 16.99
CA PHE A 1104 43.31 -30.17 17.81
C PHE A 1104 43.69 -30.96 19.06
N ASN A 1105 43.24 -30.50 20.23
CA ASN A 1105 43.58 -31.07 21.55
C ASN A 1105 45.11 -31.25 21.76
N ALA A 1106 45.94 -30.35 21.22
CA ALA A 1106 47.39 -30.39 21.34
C ALA A 1106 47.91 -30.31 22.79
N PHE A 1107 47.14 -29.68 23.67
CA PHE A 1107 47.47 -29.51 25.09
C PHE A 1107 46.31 -30.06 25.93
N ALA A 1108 46.64 -30.71 27.03
CA ALA A 1108 45.70 -31.34 27.96
C ALA A 1108 46.12 -31.07 29.40
N GLY A 1109 45.18 -31.14 30.35
CA GLY A 1109 45.45 -31.06 31.78
C GLY A 1109 44.19 -31.13 32.62
N ASP A 1110 44.37 -31.05 33.94
CA ASP A 1110 43.28 -30.98 34.94
C ASP A 1110 42.79 -29.55 35.15
N ASN A 1111 43.54 -28.57 34.65
CA ASN A 1111 43.24 -27.15 34.72
C ASN A 1111 43.55 -26.48 33.37
N ARG A 1112 42.81 -25.42 33.01
CA ARG A 1112 43.11 -24.58 31.83
C ARG A 1112 42.71 -23.12 32.05
N VAL A 1113 43.40 -22.23 31.34
CA VAL A 1113 42.99 -20.83 31.13
C VAL A 1113 43.14 -20.47 29.65
N LEU A 1114 42.19 -19.70 29.13
CA LEU A 1114 42.07 -19.26 27.75
C LEU A 1114 41.66 -17.79 27.66
N LEU A 1115 42.34 -17.05 26.79
CA LEU A 1115 42.00 -15.71 26.33
C LEU A 1115 41.86 -15.75 24.80
N ASN A 1116 40.72 -15.32 24.28
CA ASN A 1116 40.56 -15.01 22.86
C ASN A 1116 40.21 -13.52 22.71
N VAL A 1117 40.80 -12.87 21.72
CA VAL A 1117 40.52 -11.48 21.34
C VAL A 1117 40.30 -11.43 19.84
N GLU A 1118 39.19 -10.85 19.40
CA GLU A 1118 38.90 -10.61 17.98
C GLU A 1118 38.55 -9.15 17.73
N TYR A 1119 39.29 -8.50 16.86
CA TYR A 1119 38.88 -7.26 16.21
C TYR A 1119 38.19 -7.61 14.88
N ARG A 1120 37.01 -7.05 14.64
CA ARG A 1120 36.12 -7.44 13.55
C ARG A 1120 35.64 -6.23 12.76
N LEU A 1121 35.59 -6.37 11.44
CA LEU A 1121 34.87 -5.50 10.51
C LEU A 1121 33.66 -6.30 10.01
N LEU A 1122 32.49 -6.04 10.58
CA LEU A 1122 31.25 -6.75 10.25
C LEU A 1122 30.34 -5.85 9.41
N ASN A 1123 30.04 -6.32 8.20
CA ASN A 1123 29.04 -5.73 7.32
C ASN A 1123 27.81 -6.64 7.23
N GLU A 1124 26.61 -6.06 7.16
CA GLU A 1124 25.35 -6.81 7.10
C GLU A 1124 24.28 -6.06 6.29
N ILE A 1125 23.59 -6.81 5.44
CA ILE A 1125 22.43 -6.41 4.66
C ILE A 1125 21.21 -7.04 5.34
N LEU A 1126 20.17 -6.26 5.61
CA LEU A 1126 18.93 -6.78 6.19
C LEU A 1126 18.02 -7.22 5.04
N ILE A 1127 17.64 -8.49 5.01
CA ILE A 1127 16.76 -9.08 3.98
C ILE A 1127 15.30 -8.67 4.23
N ASP A 1128 14.92 -8.47 5.51
CA ASP A 1128 13.62 -7.90 5.89
C ASP A 1128 13.76 -7.10 7.19
N PRO A 1129 13.62 -5.76 7.16
CA PRO A 1129 13.68 -4.89 8.33
C PRO A 1129 12.65 -5.22 9.43
N ARG A 1130 11.54 -5.89 9.09
CA ARG A 1130 10.46 -6.23 10.03
C ARG A 1130 10.71 -7.55 10.78
N SER A 1131 11.56 -8.43 10.25
CA SER A 1131 11.83 -9.75 10.86
C SER A 1131 13.25 -10.01 11.35
N ASP A 1132 14.14 -9.03 11.21
CA ASP A 1132 15.56 -9.13 11.58
C ASP A 1132 16.32 -10.19 10.75
N ALA A 1133 15.81 -10.53 9.56
CA ALA A 1133 16.51 -11.36 8.61
C ALA A 1133 17.69 -10.59 7.97
N ALA A 1134 18.83 -11.24 7.77
CA ALA A 1134 20.05 -10.60 7.27
C ALA A 1134 21.01 -11.58 6.58
N ILE A 1135 21.80 -11.09 5.63
CA ILE A 1135 23.00 -11.73 5.10
C ILE A 1135 24.19 -10.80 5.35
N GLY A 1136 25.40 -11.34 5.58
CA GLY A 1136 26.54 -10.48 5.83
C GLY A 1136 27.88 -11.18 5.77
N MET A 1137 28.93 -10.37 5.96
CA MET A 1137 30.32 -10.81 5.94
C MET A 1137 31.09 -10.15 7.08
N THR A 1138 32.00 -10.90 7.71
CA THR A 1138 32.87 -10.41 8.77
C THR A 1138 34.32 -10.71 8.42
N LEU A 1139 35.14 -9.68 8.25
CA LEU A 1139 36.59 -9.82 8.33
C LEU A 1139 37.00 -9.72 9.81
N CYS A 1140 37.89 -10.58 10.29
CA CYS A 1140 38.46 -10.47 11.62
C CYS A 1140 39.98 -10.60 11.63
N VAL A 1141 40.59 -9.98 12.64
CA VAL A 1141 41.97 -10.20 13.08
C VAL A 1141 41.88 -10.66 14.53
N PHE A 1142 42.62 -11.69 14.90
CA PHE A 1142 42.49 -12.33 16.19
C PHE A 1142 43.82 -12.67 16.85
N MET A 1143 43.76 -12.81 18.17
CA MET A 1143 44.82 -13.34 19.02
C MET A 1143 44.18 -14.34 19.99
N ASP A 1144 44.72 -15.56 20.03
CA ASP A 1144 44.35 -16.58 21.00
C ASP A 1144 45.55 -16.87 21.91
N SER A 1145 45.33 -17.03 23.20
CA SER A 1145 46.40 -17.26 24.17
C SER A 1145 45.91 -18.13 25.34
N GLY A 1146 46.65 -19.15 25.75
CA GLY A 1146 46.20 -20.05 26.81
C GLY A 1146 47.21 -21.12 27.23
N THR A 1147 46.88 -21.85 28.28
CA THR A 1147 47.72 -22.92 28.83
C THR A 1147 46.90 -23.96 29.62
N THR A 1148 47.43 -25.18 29.75
CA THR A 1148 46.88 -26.28 30.54
C THR A 1148 47.96 -26.83 31.47
N TRP A 1149 47.58 -27.38 32.63
CA TRP A 1149 48.49 -28.01 33.59
C TRP A 1149 47.79 -29.10 34.40
N GLU A 1150 48.56 -30.02 34.98
CA GLU A 1150 48.04 -31.13 35.80
C GLU A 1150 47.71 -30.67 37.23
N TYR A 1151 46.89 -31.45 37.94
CA TYR A 1151 46.53 -31.16 39.32
C TYR A 1151 47.76 -31.30 40.25
N GLY A 1152 48.07 -30.23 40.97
CA GLY A 1152 49.23 -30.13 41.86
C GLY A 1152 50.47 -29.48 41.25
N GLU A 1153 50.47 -29.20 39.94
CA GLU A 1153 51.52 -28.40 39.29
C GLU A 1153 51.34 -26.89 39.54
N ASN A 1154 52.46 -26.15 39.57
CA ASN A 1154 52.43 -24.69 39.52
C ASN A 1154 52.54 -24.24 38.04
N PRO A 1155 51.52 -23.61 37.44
CA PRO A 1155 51.57 -23.14 36.05
C PRO A 1155 52.56 -21.99 35.82
N PHE A 1156 53.00 -21.29 36.87
CA PHE A 1156 53.94 -20.17 36.81
C PHE A 1156 55.11 -20.37 37.80
N PRO A 1157 56.04 -21.31 37.54
CA PRO A 1157 57.12 -21.66 38.46
C PRO A 1157 58.22 -20.60 38.55
N ASP A 1158 58.38 -19.78 37.52
CA ASP A 1158 59.31 -18.64 37.46
C ASP A 1158 58.59 -17.40 36.92
N SER A 1159 59.16 -16.20 37.10
CA SER A 1159 58.58 -14.91 36.70
C SER A 1159 58.62 -14.64 35.18
N SER A 1160 58.44 -15.68 34.35
CA SER A 1160 58.53 -15.63 32.89
C SER A 1160 57.32 -16.32 32.25
N LEU A 1161 56.70 -15.67 31.25
CA LEU A 1161 55.46 -16.10 30.60
C LEU A 1161 55.65 -17.25 29.59
N ILE A 1162 56.69 -18.09 29.77
CA ILE A 1162 57.22 -19.00 28.74
C ILE A 1162 56.26 -20.16 28.40
N ASN A 1163 55.38 -20.55 29.32
CA ASN A 1163 54.45 -21.68 29.15
C ASN A 1163 53.05 -21.29 28.64
N ILE A 1164 52.89 -20.09 28.06
CA ILE A 1164 51.62 -19.66 27.43
C ILE A 1164 51.72 -19.84 25.91
N TYR A 1165 50.82 -20.66 25.36
CA TYR A 1165 50.73 -20.87 23.92
C TYR A 1165 49.87 -19.78 23.30
N THR A 1166 50.42 -19.05 22.33
CA THR A 1166 49.77 -17.88 21.72
C THR A 1166 49.82 -17.98 20.20
N SER A 1167 48.72 -17.63 19.54
CA SER A 1167 48.63 -17.50 18.10
C SER A 1167 47.98 -16.18 17.70
N VAL A 1168 48.27 -15.74 16.48
CA VAL A 1168 47.62 -14.60 15.83
C VAL A 1168 47.11 -15.02 14.46
N GLY A 1169 46.08 -14.36 13.96
CA GLY A 1169 45.52 -14.71 12.68
C GLY A 1169 44.53 -13.73 12.11
N LEU A 1170 44.04 -14.06 10.92
CA LEU A 1170 43.04 -13.32 10.18
C LEU A 1170 41.97 -14.28 9.66
N GLY A 1171 40.73 -13.82 9.57
CA GLY A 1171 39.60 -14.65 9.16
C GLY A 1171 38.58 -13.88 8.35
N LEU A 1172 37.90 -14.59 7.45
CA LEU A 1172 36.75 -14.09 6.70
C LEU A 1172 35.59 -15.06 6.90
N SER A 1173 34.47 -14.58 7.42
CA SER A 1173 33.22 -15.33 7.44
C SER A 1173 32.13 -14.66 6.60
N CYS A 1174 31.26 -15.47 6.01
CA CYS A 1174 29.94 -15.07 5.52
C CYS A 1174 28.86 -15.72 6.39
N TYR A 1175 27.69 -15.11 6.50
CA TYR A 1175 26.60 -15.64 7.30
C TYR A 1175 25.22 -15.24 6.76
N ILE A 1176 24.23 -16.09 7.05
CA ILE A 1176 22.82 -15.88 6.76
C ILE A 1176 22.04 -16.07 8.07
N SER A 1177 21.22 -15.07 8.40
CA SER A 1177 20.35 -15.02 9.57
C SER A 1177 18.91 -14.91 9.06
N PRO A 1178 18.17 -16.02 8.92
CA PRO A 1178 16.79 -16.01 8.39
C PRO A 1178 15.76 -15.43 9.39
N GLN A 1179 14.53 -15.23 8.92
CA GLN A 1179 13.37 -14.81 9.72
C GLN A 1179 13.09 -15.78 10.89
N LYS A 1180 12.46 -15.26 11.96
CA LYS A 1180 12.10 -15.99 13.19
C LYS A 1180 11.55 -17.40 12.91
N GLY A 1181 12.31 -18.43 13.30
CA GLY A 1181 11.93 -19.84 13.19
C GLY A 1181 13.04 -20.72 12.62
N PHE A 1182 13.94 -20.15 11.83
CA PHE A 1182 15.09 -20.85 11.23
C PHE A 1182 16.41 -20.48 11.91
N ASN A 1183 17.39 -21.38 11.83
CA ASN A 1183 18.69 -21.21 12.48
C ASN A 1183 19.67 -20.41 11.59
N PRO A 1184 20.36 -19.38 12.12
CA PRO A 1184 21.47 -18.78 11.40
C PRO A 1184 22.58 -19.78 11.04
N PHE A 1185 23.12 -19.57 9.85
CA PHE A 1185 24.20 -20.32 9.22
C PHE A 1185 25.38 -19.39 8.95
N SER A 1186 26.59 -19.93 8.98
CA SER A 1186 27.82 -19.21 8.61
C SER A 1186 28.77 -20.13 7.84
N ALA A 1187 29.78 -19.55 7.22
CA ALA A 1187 30.95 -20.27 6.75
C ALA A 1187 32.17 -19.35 6.89
N ALA A 1188 33.27 -19.87 7.42
CA ALA A 1188 34.47 -19.10 7.72
C ALA A 1188 35.74 -19.78 7.19
N VAL A 1189 36.64 -18.97 6.63
CA VAL A 1189 38.01 -19.34 6.27
C VAL A 1189 38.96 -18.50 7.12
N GLU A 1190 39.83 -19.14 7.87
CA GLU A 1190 40.77 -18.45 8.78
C GLU A 1190 42.21 -18.93 8.58
N PHE A 1191 43.15 -18.02 8.76
CA PHE A 1191 44.59 -18.27 8.74
C PHE A 1191 45.16 -17.96 10.12
N ALA A 1192 45.70 -18.97 10.79
CA ALA A 1192 46.20 -18.88 12.15
C ALA A 1192 47.68 -19.28 12.23
N PHE A 1193 48.48 -18.45 12.87
CA PHE A 1193 49.94 -18.61 13.00
C PHE A 1193 50.31 -18.75 14.48
N PRO A 1194 50.73 -19.95 14.94
CA PRO A 1194 51.23 -20.11 16.30
C PRO A 1194 52.58 -19.40 16.45
N LEU A 1195 52.73 -18.59 17.50
CA LEU A 1195 53.95 -17.80 17.75
C LEU A 1195 55.10 -18.65 18.34
N ASN A 1196 54.84 -19.90 18.70
CA ASN A 1196 55.86 -20.83 19.18
C ASN A 1196 56.53 -21.56 18.00
N GLU A 1197 57.83 -21.33 17.81
CA GLU A 1197 58.62 -21.84 16.68
C GLU A 1197 58.49 -23.36 16.47
N SER A 1198 58.34 -24.13 17.56
CA SER A 1198 58.27 -25.59 17.51
C SER A 1198 56.99 -26.15 16.84
N TYR A 1199 55.96 -25.31 16.70
CA TYR A 1199 54.67 -25.61 16.06
C TYR A 1199 54.50 -24.94 14.70
N PHE A 1200 55.05 -23.74 14.48
CA PHE A 1200 54.89 -22.95 13.25
C PHE A 1200 55.19 -23.73 11.96
N LEU A 1201 56.16 -24.65 11.99
CA LEU A 1201 56.55 -25.49 10.84
C LEU A 1201 55.78 -26.82 10.72
N LYS A 1202 54.88 -27.14 11.66
CA LYS A 1202 54.18 -28.45 11.75
C LYS A 1202 52.67 -28.37 11.55
N THR A 1203 52.11 -27.18 11.45
CA THR A 1203 50.68 -26.91 11.46
C THR A 1203 50.20 -26.38 10.12
N TYR A 1204 49.03 -26.84 9.66
CA TYR A 1204 48.36 -26.20 8.53
C TYR A 1204 47.77 -24.86 9.02
N PRO A 1205 48.10 -23.71 8.40
CA PRO A 1205 47.62 -22.42 8.87
C PRO A 1205 46.12 -22.20 8.56
N ILE A 1206 45.57 -22.92 7.57
CA ILE A 1206 44.21 -22.73 7.07
C ILE A 1206 43.20 -23.55 7.88
N ILE A 1207 42.14 -22.89 8.34
CA ILE A 1207 41.01 -23.45 9.07
C ILE A 1207 39.73 -23.14 8.26
N LEU A 1208 38.88 -24.16 8.09
CA LEU A 1208 37.53 -24.02 7.52
C LEU A 1208 36.51 -24.33 8.61
N ARG A 1209 35.44 -23.54 8.72
CA ARG A 1209 34.34 -23.73 9.69
C ARG A 1209 32.99 -23.41 9.06
N LEU A 1210 31.92 -24.01 9.55
CA LEU A 1210 30.55 -23.54 9.36
C LEU A 1210 30.13 -22.56 10.47
N GLU A 1211 30.96 -22.40 11.51
CA GLU A 1211 30.62 -21.58 12.67
C GLU A 1211 31.75 -20.78 13.29
N ARG A 1212 31.36 -19.68 13.94
CA ARG A 1212 32.24 -18.82 14.73
C ARG A 1212 32.34 -19.30 16.17
N MET A 1213 33.49 -19.02 16.78
CA MET A 1213 33.75 -19.17 18.21
C MET A 1213 33.06 -18.10 19.09
N PHE A 1214 32.60 -16.99 18.50
CA PHE A 1214 32.29 -15.73 19.21
C PHE A 1214 30.88 -15.19 19.00
#